data_AF-A0A418CUV4-F1
#
_entry.id   AF-A0A418CUV4-F1
#
_cell.length_a   1.000
_cell.length_b   1.000
_cell.length_c   1.000
_cell.angle_alpha   90.00
_cell.angle_beta   90.00
_cell.angle_gamma   90.00
#
_symmetry.space_group_name_H-M   'P 1'
#
loop_
_entity.id
_entity.type
_entity.pdbx_description
1 polymer ?
#
loop_
_entity_poly.entity_id
_entity_poly.type
_entity_poly.pdbx_seq_one_letter_code
_entity_poly.pdbx_strand_id
1 'polypeptide(L)'
;MHRREAFATADRFGQPSLFVTITPNVDGTITLAYLAGGIQVKSLFDVQYLKHMPDKATMQQLAMNDNMASATLFDRSIEAFIKVVVGFDKSTGRPRKTGGLFGHVKAYFGMVETQGRGTLHLHLLVWVHGAPRSTSEYEARFQADLNYEAMVLKYSEGIVSNSLPIDLLQTPCKTCEHADPKYEALDPPLTAFEKPRRSEGVLPKEPIMAKCGHCNTMVSSQHLVRQALLHSRPKVWPVELPKLSQPAIDKYLDEEASFLKSMAGKKYDPERTHDHMRASFQTYLAGTAHMESNVDYQELLAGARASLEESNTASNTYVAPDKDTFCLDPIYRELSSMPFGPNETRLPDETVLFVIATLASVLQVHWWSHCSSCFKQSRNTRGAQMCRYLFPRARVEVGRIGTSAILLVRKLGEEYINGYSDVILRAFKCNHDIQIMIGGAEMAERIYYACKYTTKDQQKVECRTALALAAFDTRIQRELSTAESGEALSDEVKCRRRLASHMFNMTRKQEVAGPLCALYLLRESCAYTSHFYKKMSIRHVLKFLHQHSDTPFQLEVTTNIKVKTRPHLGECDASRIESSNVGSESDSSDLESDEEEDASLLAGPNRPGQSSVFVPVGPAEDYINRPDVMCKDISWFEFTSKFFRANRADGTSSDKLFMERHSLHKSKCIGVHRLARIPVLTGGVRVPFFGDCLKPEERDFHAQVALVLFKPFRVLSDLCPHGSTWHEAWESFQPTMSTGSAEVYHFMQDYHVGRKKAAKTRTSREEEQNIQMENDDGRTEPDDFDDIDFE
;
A
#
# COMPACT_ATOMS: atom_id res chain seq x y z
N MET A 1 -10.69 0.77 10.39
CA MET A 1 -10.74 -0.72 10.30
C MET A 1 -9.48 -1.34 9.69
N HIS A 2 -9.11 -1.02 8.44
CA HIS A 2 -8.00 -1.65 7.68
C HIS A 2 -6.62 -1.63 8.34
N ARG A 3 -6.28 -0.57 9.08
CA ARG A 3 -5.04 -0.51 9.89
C ARG A 3 -4.87 -1.73 10.82
N ARG A 4 -5.93 -2.17 11.49
CA ARG A 4 -5.86 -3.34 12.39
C ARG A 4 -5.67 -4.65 11.62
N GLU A 5 -6.14 -4.72 10.38
CA GLU A 5 -5.99 -5.90 9.51
C GLU A 5 -4.56 -6.04 8.98
N ALA A 6 -3.92 -4.94 8.60
CA ALA A 6 -2.49 -4.92 8.25
C ALA A 6 -1.63 -5.44 9.40
N PHE A 7 -1.85 -4.93 10.61
CA PHE A 7 -1.13 -5.38 11.79
C PHE A 7 -1.42 -6.84 12.15
N ALA A 8 -2.68 -7.28 12.08
CA ALA A 8 -3.01 -8.68 12.32
C ALA A 8 -2.33 -9.62 11.30
N THR A 9 -2.11 -9.14 10.07
CA THR A 9 -1.35 -9.88 9.04
C THR A 9 0.11 -10.02 9.44
N ALA A 10 0.73 -8.96 9.97
CA ALA A 10 2.08 -9.01 10.51
C ALA A 10 2.19 -9.88 11.76
N ASP A 11 1.22 -9.80 12.69
CA ASP A 11 1.17 -10.68 13.86
C ASP A 11 1.10 -12.16 13.44
N ARG A 12 0.44 -12.48 12.32
CA ARG A 12 0.31 -13.85 11.82
C ARG A 12 1.53 -14.34 11.03
N PHE A 13 2.16 -13.48 10.24
CA PHE A 13 3.17 -13.89 9.27
C PHE A 13 4.57 -13.36 9.54
N GLY A 14 4.74 -12.52 10.56
CA GLY A 14 5.97 -11.83 10.89
C GLY A 14 6.13 -10.56 10.07
N GLN A 15 7.38 -10.18 9.84
CA GLN A 15 7.75 -9.00 9.07
C GLN A 15 7.47 -9.17 7.57
N PRO A 16 6.91 -8.16 6.88
CA PRO A 16 6.82 -8.16 5.43
C PRO A 16 8.22 -8.12 4.82
N SER A 17 8.39 -8.82 3.71
CA SER A 17 9.66 -8.94 2.98
C SER A 17 9.85 -7.81 1.97
N LEU A 18 8.76 -7.31 1.41
CA LEU A 18 8.78 -6.23 0.42
C LEU A 18 7.71 -5.18 0.74
N PHE A 19 8.03 -3.93 0.44
CA PHE A 19 7.08 -2.85 0.30
C PHE A 19 7.06 -2.41 -1.17
N VAL A 20 5.91 -2.55 -1.82
CA VAL A 20 5.74 -2.27 -3.25
C VAL A 20 4.73 -1.15 -3.41
N THR A 21 5.03 -0.20 -4.28
CA THR A 21 4.08 0.82 -4.70
C THR A 21 3.85 0.74 -6.20
N ILE A 22 2.62 0.97 -6.65
CA ILE A 22 2.28 0.93 -8.08
C ILE A 22 1.17 1.95 -8.41
N THR A 23 1.38 2.71 -9.48
CA THR A 23 0.44 3.71 -10.01
C THR A 23 0.09 3.36 -11.45
N PRO A 24 -0.87 2.45 -11.71
CA PRO A 24 -1.30 2.11 -13.07
C PRO A 24 -1.60 3.38 -13.89
N ASN A 25 -1.12 3.41 -15.13
CA ASN A 25 -1.33 4.53 -16.04
C ASN A 25 -2.78 4.54 -16.55
N VAL A 26 -3.67 5.16 -15.79
CA VAL A 26 -5.10 5.21 -16.13
C VAL A 26 -5.44 6.41 -17.00
N ASP A 27 -4.70 7.51 -16.94
CA ASP A 27 -5.01 8.79 -17.62
C ASP A 27 -4.22 9.01 -18.92
N GLY A 28 -3.35 8.07 -19.28
CA GLY A 28 -2.52 8.12 -20.49
C GLY A 28 -2.66 6.92 -21.43
N THR A 29 -3.65 6.03 -21.24
CA THR A 29 -3.76 4.80 -22.04
C THR A 29 -4.95 4.76 -22.98
N ILE A 30 -4.72 4.20 -24.18
CA ILE A 30 -5.78 3.92 -25.17
C ILE A 30 -6.90 3.06 -24.59
N THR A 31 -6.58 2.18 -23.65
CA THR A 31 -7.57 1.34 -22.97
C THR A 31 -8.59 2.20 -22.21
N LEU A 32 -8.16 3.26 -21.52
CA LEU A 32 -9.09 4.20 -20.91
C LEU A 32 -9.96 4.88 -21.98
N ALA A 33 -9.34 5.40 -23.05
CA ALA A 33 -10.09 6.09 -24.11
C ALA A 33 -11.18 5.19 -24.71
N TYR A 34 -10.90 3.90 -24.86
CA TYR A 34 -11.88 2.92 -25.31
C TYR A 34 -13.00 2.71 -24.29
N LEU A 35 -12.65 2.48 -23.02
CA LEU A 35 -13.62 2.26 -21.95
C LEU A 35 -14.53 3.47 -21.72
N ALA A 36 -13.99 4.68 -21.83
CA ALA A 36 -14.72 5.95 -21.72
C ALA A 36 -15.45 6.35 -23.01
N GLY A 37 -15.41 5.52 -24.07
CA GLY A 37 -16.07 5.79 -25.35
C GLY A 37 -15.44 6.92 -26.20
N GLY A 38 -14.25 7.39 -25.84
CA GLY A 38 -13.48 8.39 -26.58
C GLY A 38 -12.88 7.87 -27.88
N ILE A 39 -12.75 6.54 -28.03
CA ILE A 39 -12.42 5.89 -29.31
C ILE A 39 -13.41 4.80 -29.64
N GLN A 40 -13.75 4.68 -30.94
CA GLN A 40 -14.69 3.67 -31.43
C GLN A 40 -13.96 2.69 -32.34
N VAL A 41 -13.46 1.60 -31.74
CA VAL A 41 -12.83 0.48 -32.43
C VAL A 41 -13.56 -0.82 -32.07
N LYS A 42 -13.57 -1.80 -32.97
CA LYS A 42 -14.18 -3.11 -32.69
C LYS A 42 -13.34 -3.89 -31.68
N SER A 43 -12.03 -3.79 -31.81
CA SER A 43 -11.03 -4.38 -30.92
C SER A 43 -9.93 -3.37 -30.58
N LEU A 44 -9.33 -3.49 -29.40
CA LEU A 44 -8.13 -2.72 -29.04
C LEU A 44 -6.92 -3.06 -29.93
N PHE A 45 -6.95 -4.21 -30.61
CA PHE A 45 -5.95 -4.57 -31.62
C PHE A 45 -6.12 -3.83 -32.95
N ASP A 46 -7.27 -3.17 -33.19
CA ASP A 46 -7.53 -2.37 -34.40
C ASP A 46 -7.04 -0.92 -34.26
N VAL A 47 -6.45 -0.56 -33.10
CA VAL A 47 -6.00 0.81 -32.82
C VAL A 47 -4.77 1.13 -33.66
N GLN A 48 -4.95 2.04 -34.60
CA GLN A 48 -3.86 2.68 -35.34
C GLN A 48 -3.43 3.98 -34.66
N TYR A 49 -2.14 4.11 -34.35
CA TYR A 49 -1.59 5.26 -33.61
C TYR A 49 -1.99 6.61 -34.22
N LEU A 50 -1.68 6.84 -35.50
CA LEU A 50 -1.95 8.13 -36.17
C LEU A 50 -3.44 8.49 -36.28
N LYS A 51 -4.33 7.50 -36.27
CA LYS A 51 -5.76 7.72 -36.50
C LYS A 51 -6.55 7.87 -35.20
N HIS A 52 -6.16 7.14 -34.16
CA HIS A 52 -7.00 6.99 -32.97
C HIS A 52 -6.38 7.54 -31.69
N MET A 53 -5.08 7.83 -31.65
CA MET A 53 -4.42 8.30 -30.43
C MET A 53 -4.86 9.73 -30.09
N PRO A 54 -5.65 9.94 -29.01
CA PRO A 54 -6.00 11.30 -28.62
C PRO A 54 -4.78 12.05 -28.10
N ASP A 55 -4.84 13.37 -28.12
CA ASP A 55 -3.84 14.18 -27.44
C ASP A 55 -3.94 14.00 -25.92
N LYS A 56 -2.87 14.40 -25.21
CA LYS A 56 -2.77 14.22 -23.76
C LYS A 56 -3.88 14.97 -23.00
N ALA A 57 -4.32 16.12 -23.49
CA ALA A 57 -5.35 16.91 -22.84
C ALA A 57 -6.71 16.21 -22.92
N THR A 58 -7.04 15.68 -24.11
CA THR A 58 -8.25 14.89 -24.37
C THR A 58 -8.25 13.61 -23.54
N MET A 59 -7.11 12.91 -23.46
CA MET A 59 -6.96 11.73 -22.60
C MET A 59 -7.26 12.04 -21.13
N GLN A 60 -6.71 13.13 -20.60
CA GLN A 60 -6.96 13.55 -19.22
C GLN A 60 -8.43 13.94 -18.99
N GLN A 61 -9.07 14.61 -19.95
CA GLN A 61 -10.49 14.93 -19.85
C GLN A 61 -11.37 13.67 -19.82
N LEU A 62 -11.08 12.68 -20.67
CA LEU A 62 -11.79 11.40 -20.65
C LEU A 62 -11.65 10.70 -19.29
N ALA A 63 -10.44 10.68 -18.73
CA ALA A 63 -10.17 10.08 -17.42
C ALA A 63 -10.99 10.73 -16.29
N MET A 64 -11.07 12.07 -16.32
CA MET A 64 -11.78 12.87 -15.33
C MET A 64 -13.30 12.77 -15.47
N ASN A 65 -13.80 12.65 -16.70
CA ASN A 65 -15.23 12.58 -16.99
C ASN A 65 -15.82 11.19 -16.71
N ASP A 66 -15.01 10.12 -16.79
CA ASP A 66 -15.45 8.75 -16.51
C ASP A 66 -14.62 8.09 -15.39
N ASN A 67 -15.02 8.39 -14.15
CA ASN A 67 -14.42 7.80 -12.96
C ASN A 67 -14.59 6.28 -12.89
N MET A 68 -15.68 5.73 -13.46
CA MET A 68 -15.93 4.28 -13.45
C MET A 68 -14.98 3.55 -14.39
N ALA A 69 -14.72 4.11 -15.59
CA ALA A 69 -13.72 3.59 -16.51
C ALA A 69 -12.33 3.61 -15.88
N SER A 70 -11.95 4.73 -15.25
CA SER A 70 -10.67 4.89 -14.55
C SER A 70 -10.50 3.86 -13.41
N ALA A 71 -11.51 3.71 -12.55
CA ALA A 71 -11.48 2.73 -11.47
C ALA A 71 -11.49 1.28 -11.96
N THR A 72 -12.22 0.98 -13.03
CA THR A 72 -12.27 -0.36 -13.64
C THR A 72 -10.92 -0.75 -14.23
N LEU A 73 -10.26 0.18 -14.94
CA LEU A 73 -8.93 -0.07 -15.51
C LEU A 73 -7.89 -0.26 -14.41
N PHE A 74 -7.92 0.59 -13.37
CA PHE A 74 -7.06 0.43 -12.20
C PHE A 74 -7.27 -0.94 -11.54
N ASP A 75 -8.51 -1.30 -11.21
CA ASP A 75 -8.84 -2.56 -10.54
C ASP A 75 -8.38 -3.79 -11.33
N ARG A 76 -8.66 -3.81 -12.65
CA ARG A 76 -8.19 -4.87 -13.54
C ARG A 76 -6.67 -4.98 -13.57
N SER A 77 -5.98 -3.84 -13.58
CA SER A 77 -4.51 -3.80 -13.56
C SER A 77 -3.97 -4.36 -12.24
N ILE A 78 -4.55 -4.00 -11.10
CA ILE A 78 -4.12 -4.52 -9.79
C ILE A 78 -4.45 -6.00 -9.63
N GLU A 79 -5.62 -6.48 -10.06
CA GLU A 79 -5.95 -7.91 -10.01
C GLU A 79 -5.03 -8.74 -10.91
N ALA A 80 -4.66 -8.23 -12.09
CA ALA A 80 -3.65 -8.85 -12.95
C ALA A 80 -2.26 -8.86 -12.29
N PHE A 81 -1.86 -7.75 -11.68
CA PHE A 81 -0.62 -7.63 -10.92
C PHE A 81 -0.56 -8.67 -9.77
N ILE A 82 -1.63 -8.81 -8.99
CA ILE A 82 -1.70 -9.78 -7.88
C ILE A 82 -1.65 -11.23 -8.40
N LYS A 83 -2.40 -11.53 -9.47
CA LYS A 83 -2.48 -12.91 -10.00
C LYS A 83 -1.18 -13.35 -10.67
N VAL A 84 -0.47 -12.45 -11.34
CA VAL A 84 0.69 -12.79 -12.18
C VAL A 84 2.01 -12.36 -11.55
N VAL A 85 2.16 -11.09 -11.18
CA VAL A 85 3.42 -10.55 -10.65
C VAL A 85 3.63 -10.99 -9.20
N VAL A 86 2.63 -10.80 -8.33
CA VAL A 86 2.68 -11.33 -6.96
C VAL A 86 2.55 -12.86 -6.98
N GLY A 87 1.87 -13.42 -7.99
CA GLY A 87 1.73 -14.86 -8.18
C GLY A 87 0.84 -15.51 -7.12
N PHE A 88 -0.22 -14.82 -6.67
CA PHE A 88 -1.13 -15.31 -5.63
C PHE A 88 -2.52 -15.63 -6.19
N ASP A 89 -3.07 -16.78 -5.82
CA ASP A 89 -4.43 -17.18 -6.17
C ASP A 89 -5.37 -16.94 -4.98
N LYS A 90 -6.16 -15.87 -5.08
CA LYS A 90 -7.13 -15.47 -4.06
C LYS A 90 -8.25 -16.51 -3.87
N SER A 91 -8.60 -17.27 -4.90
CA SER A 91 -9.67 -18.29 -4.82
C SER A 91 -9.27 -19.49 -3.97
N THR A 92 -7.98 -19.86 -4.01
CA THR A 92 -7.42 -20.94 -3.20
C THR A 92 -6.72 -20.45 -1.94
N GLY A 93 -6.49 -19.13 -1.81
CA GLY A 93 -5.80 -18.51 -0.68
C GLY A 93 -4.33 -18.93 -0.59
N ARG A 94 -3.68 -19.19 -1.73
CA ARG A 94 -2.33 -19.77 -1.79
C ARG A 94 -1.50 -19.15 -2.91
N PRO A 95 -0.15 -19.18 -2.81
CA PRO A 95 0.71 -18.88 -3.94
C PRO A 95 0.45 -19.84 -5.10
N ARG A 96 0.58 -19.33 -6.32
CA ARG A 96 0.60 -20.17 -7.53
C ARG A 96 1.79 -21.11 -7.47
N LYS A 97 1.62 -22.31 -8.02
CA LYS A 97 2.68 -23.34 -8.03
C LYS A 97 3.98 -22.83 -8.67
N THR A 98 3.86 -22.04 -9.74
CA THR A 98 4.97 -21.43 -10.47
C THR A 98 5.64 -20.26 -9.73
N GLY A 99 5.02 -19.73 -8.67
CA GLY A 99 5.40 -18.44 -8.08
C GLY A 99 5.02 -17.25 -8.96
N GLY A 100 5.44 -16.06 -8.52
CA GLY A 100 5.43 -14.81 -9.29
C GLY A 100 6.83 -14.21 -9.38
N LEU A 101 6.92 -12.93 -9.77
CA LEU A 101 8.17 -12.16 -9.83
C LEU A 101 8.91 -12.16 -8.48
N PHE A 102 8.17 -12.05 -7.38
CA PHE A 102 8.72 -12.02 -6.02
C PHE A 102 8.98 -13.43 -5.44
N GLY A 103 8.89 -14.49 -6.25
CA GLY A 103 8.91 -15.88 -5.79
C GLY A 103 7.55 -16.35 -5.26
N HIS A 104 7.54 -17.23 -4.25
CA HIS A 104 6.31 -17.72 -3.64
C HIS A 104 5.83 -16.79 -2.53
N VAL A 105 4.76 -16.04 -2.79
CA VAL A 105 4.17 -15.10 -1.83
C VAL A 105 3.24 -15.83 -0.85
N LYS A 106 3.54 -15.72 0.45
CA LYS A 106 2.76 -16.28 1.56
C LYS A 106 1.52 -15.44 1.85
N ALA A 107 1.66 -14.13 1.82
CA ALA A 107 0.59 -13.17 2.07
C ALA A 107 0.91 -11.82 1.43
N TYR A 108 -0.13 -11.03 1.19
CA TYR A 108 -0.04 -9.61 0.87
C TYR A 108 -1.17 -8.82 1.52
N PHE A 109 -0.92 -7.54 1.76
CA PHE A 109 -1.90 -6.55 2.21
C PHE A 109 -1.65 -5.23 1.50
N GLY A 110 -2.64 -4.74 0.76
CA GLY A 110 -2.53 -3.54 -0.06
C GLY A 110 -3.63 -2.54 0.22
N MET A 111 -3.30 -1.25 0.14
CA MET A 111 -4.22 -0.13 0.37
C MET A 111 -4.09 0.88 -0.75
N VAL A 112 -5.24 1.30 -1.28
CA VAL A 112 -5.31 2.34 -2.32
C VAL A 112 -5.42 3.72 -1.68
N GLU A 113 -4.57 4.64 -2.13
CA GLU A 113 -4.64 6.07 -1.87
C GLU A 113 -4.90 6.81 -3.18
N THR A 114 -5.35 8.07 -3.11
CA THR A 114 -5.29 8.98 -4.25
C THR A 114 -4.04 9.86 -4.16
N GLN A 115 -3.37 10.03 -5.29
CA GLN A 115 -2.21 10.90 -5.44
C GLN A 115 -2.51 12.03 -6.41
N GLY A 116 -1.96 13.22 -6.11
CA GLY A 116 -2.03 14.38 -7.00
C GLY A 116 -3.45 14.66 -7.49
N ARG A 117 -3.64 14.62 -8.81
CA ARG A 117 -4.90 14.93 -9.52
C ARG A 117 -5.99 13.85 -9.37
N GLY A 118 -6.02 13.12 -8.25
CA GLY A 118 -7.00 12.07 -7.97
C GLY A 118 -6.68 10.70 -8.57
N THR A 119 -5.46 10.50 -9.07
CA THR A 119 -5.00 9.21 -9.61
C THR A 119 -4.87 8.17 -8.50
N LEU A 120 -5.34 6.95 -8.75
CA LEU A 120 -5.26 5.87 -7.78
C LEU A 120 -3.84 5.28 -7.71
N HIS A 121 -3.38 5.03 -6.49
CA HIS A 121 -2.05 4.51 -6.17
C HIS A 121 -2.16 3.41 -5.12
N LEU A 122 -1.47 2.29 -5.32
CA LEU A 122 -1.49 1.17 -4.39
C LEU A 122 -0.18 1.11 -3.58
N HIS A 123 -0.30 1.06 -2.25
CA HIS A 123 0.76 0.62 -1.35
C HIS A 123 0.54 -0.84 -0.97
N LEU A 124 1.52 -1.71 -1.15
CA LEU A 124 1.40 -3.16 -0.97
C LEU A 124 2.53 -3.71 -0.09
N LEU A 125 2.17 -4.34 1.02
CA LEU A 125 3.06 -5.16 1.84
C LEU A 125 3.01 -6.60 1.35
N VAL A 126 4.17 -7.25 1.19
CA VAL A 126 4.28 -8.62 0.66
C VAL A 126 5.16 -9.47 1.58
N TRP A 127 4.69 -10.67 1.93
CA TRP A 127 5.42 -11.68 2.69
C TRP A 127 5.84 -12.81 1.75
N VAL A 128 7.15 -12.99 1.58
CA VAL A 128 7.72 -13.99 0.66
C VAL A 128 8.21 -15.21 1.46
N HIS A 129 7.99 -16.41 0.92
CA HIS A 129 8.54 -17.63 1.51
C HIS A 129 10.08 -17.61 1.50
N GLY A 130 10.70 -18.02 2.61
CA GLY A 130 12.16 -18.08 2.74
C GLY A 130 12.80 -16.80 3.27
N ALA A 131 12.11 -15.66 3.22
CA ALA A 131 12.59 -14.42 3.85
C ALA A 131 12.61 -14.53 5.39
N PRO A 132 13.49 -13.76 6.08
CA PRO A 132 13.42 -13.62 7.53
C PRO A 132 12.08 -13.04 7.97
N ARG A 133 11.54 -13.54 9.09
CA ARG A 133 10.21 -13.15 9.59
C ARG A 133 10.27 -12.24 10.80
N SER A 134 11.46 -12.01 11.34
CA SER A 134 11.70 -11.14 12.49
C SER A 134 13.07 -10.47 12.38
N THR A 135 13.28 -9.45 13.20
CA THR A 135 14.58 -8.77 13.31
C THR A 135 15.66 -9.75 13.78
N SER A 136 15.32 -10.57 14.78
CA SER A 136 16.21 -11.59 15.33
C SER A 136 16.59 -12.67 14.31
N GLU A 137 15.64 -13.13 13.47
CA GLU A 137 15.92 -14.09 12.41
C GLU A 137 16.84 -13.49 11.33
N TYR A 138 16.65 -12.22 10.98
CA TYR A 138 17.51 -11.52 10.03
C TYR A 138 18.95 -11.40 10.58
N GLU A 139 19.11 -10.88 11.80
CA GLU A 139 20.42 -10.72 12.44
C GLU A 139 21.16 -12.05 12.57
N ALA A 140 20.45 -13.11 12.99
CA ALA A 140 21.03 -14.44 13.11
C ALA A 140 21.51 -15.00 11.76
N ARG A 141 20.75 -14.81 10.68
CA ARG A 141 21.16 -15.25 9.33
C ARG A 141 22.33 -14.43 8.80
N PHE A 142 22.28 -13.12 8.98
CA PHE A 142 23.33 -12.21 8.56
C PHE A 142 24.67 -12.51 9.26
N GLN A 143 24.64 -12.91 10.53
CA GLN A 143 25.84 -13.30 11.27
C GLN A 143 26.30 -14.74 10.98
N ALA A 144 25.38 -15.68 10.77
CA ALA A 144 25.71 -17.11 10.65
C ALA A 144 26.15 -17.52 9.23
N ASP A 145 25.64 -16.87 8.18
CA ASP A 145 25.92 -17.24 6.80
C ASP A 145 26.66 -16.10 6.06
N LEU A 146 27.95 -16.34 5.80
CA LEU A 146 28.82 -15.41 5.08
C LEU A 146 28.34 -15.12 3.64
N ASN A 147 27.49 -15.97 3.05
CA ASN A 147 26.92 -15.75 1.71
C ASN A 147 25.56 -15.04 1.73
N TYR A 148 25.01 -14.76 2.90
CA TYR A 148 23.66 -14.22 3.02
C TYR A 148 23.50 -12.86 2.31
N GLU A 149 24.49 -11.97 2.44
CA GLU A 149 24.49 -10.69 1.74
C GLU A 149 24.45 -10.86 0.22
N ALA A 150 25.34 -11.71 -0.34
CA ALA A 150 25.37 -12.00 -1.76
C ALA A 150 24.06 -12.62 -2.27
N MET A 151 23.41 -13.47 -1.46
CA MET A 151 22.12 -14.07 -1.79
C MET A 151 20.99 -13.03 -1.84
N VAL A 152 20.95 -12.13 -0.85
CA VAL A 152 19.96 -11.04 -0.76
C VAL A 152 20.15 -10.04 -1.89
N LEU A 153 21.40 -9.70 -2.23
CA LEU A 153 21.71 -8.83 -3.37
C LEU A 153 21.27 -9.47 -4.68
N LYS A 154 21.62 -10.73 -4.92
CA LYS A 154 21.19 -11.47 -6.12
C LYS A 154 19.67 -11.54 -6.26
N TYR A 155 18.95 -11.75 -5.15
CA TYR A 155 17.49 -11.70 -5.16
C TYR A 155 16.98 -10.30 -5.52
N SER A 156 17.56 -9.25 -4.92
CA SER A 156 17.15 -7.86 -5.11
C SER A 156 17.39 -7.38 -6.55
N GLU A 157 18.56 -7.65 -7.10
CA GLU A 157 18.93 -7.36 -8.50
C GLU A 157 18.06 -8.13 -9.51
N GLY A 158 17.52 -9.29 -9.10
CA GLY A 158 16.60 -10.08 -9.92
C GLY A 158 15.19 -9.48 -10.04
N ILE A 159 14.82 -8.51 -9.18
CA ILE A 159 13.47 -7.91 -9.18
C ILE A 159 13.48 -6.39 -9.35
N VAL A 160 14.59 -5.71 -9.08
CA VAL A 160 14.75 -4.25 -9.16
C VAL A 160 16.09 -3.86 -9.75
N SER A 161 16.10 -2.84 -10.61
CA SER A 161 17.28 -2.15 -11.12
C SER A 161 17.20 -0.65 -10.82
N ASN A 162 18.33 -0.01 -10.54
CA ASN A 162 18.46 1.46 -10.60
C ASN A 162 19.23 1.93 -11.85
N SER A 163 19.66 0.99 -12.70
CA SER A 163 20.44 1.27 -13.90
C SER A 163 19.65 0.98 -15.15
N LEU A 164 19.84 1.79 -16.18
CA LEU A 164 19.26 1.58 -17.49
C LEU A 164 19.95 0.38 -18.18
N PRO A 165 19.20 -0.39 -18.98
CA PRO A 165 19.75 -1.54 -19.70
C PRO A 165 20.56 -1.15 -20.96
N ILE A 166 20.78 0.15 -21.19
CA ILE A 166 21.61 0.70 -22.26
C ILE A 166 22.82 1.40 -21.65
N ASP A 167 23.99 1.31 -22.30
CA ASP A 167 25.21 1.93 -21.80
C ASP A 167 25.23 3.43 -22.12
N LEU A 168 25.19 4.26 -21.09
CA LEU A 168 25.20 5.72 -21.23
C LEU A 168 26.58 6.25 -21.68
N LEU A 169 27.65 5.56 -21.33
CA LEU A 169 29.02 6.04 -21.47
C LEU A 169 29.69 5.58 -22.77
N GLN A 170 29.11 4.63 -23.48
CA GLN A 170 29.56 4.19 -24.81
C GLN A 170 29.07 5.10 -25.96
N THR A 171 28.37 6.20 -25.64
CA THR A 171 27.96 7.17 -26.66
C THR A 171 29.08 8.18 -26.95
N PRO A 172 29.33 8.52 -28.24
CA PRO A 172 30.34 9.53 -28.57
C PRO A 172 30.03 10.88 -27.95
N CYS A 173 31.02 11.68 -27.54
CA CYS A 173 30.73 13.02 -27.01
C CYS A 173 30.02 13.89 -28.07
N LYS A 174 28.88 14.53 -27.73
CA LYS A 174 28.17 15.41 -28.68
C LYS A 174 29.00 16.61 -29.15
N THR A 175 29.97 17.06 -28.36
CA THR A 175 30.75 18.27 -28.67
C THR A 175 32.03 18.00 -29.46
N CYS A 176 32.76 16.93 -29.13
CA CYS A 176 34.04 16.61 -29.79
C CYS A 176 34.02 15.33 -30.62
N GLU A 177 32.89 14.62 -30.65
CA GLU A 177 32.64 13.39 -31.42
C GLU A 177 33.58 12.21 -31.07
N HIS A 178 34.34 12.31 -29.98
CA HIS A 178 35.20 11.23 -29.52
C HIS A 178 34.37 10.00 -29.12
N ALA A 179 34.67 8.84 -29.70
CA ALA A 179 33.89 7.61 -29.56
C ALA A 179 33.90 7.02 -28.14
N ASP A 180 35.03 7.12 -27.43
CA ASP A 180 35.14 6.82 -26.01
C ASP A 180 35.42 8.13 -25.25
N PRO A 181 34.40 8.88 -24.82
CA PRO A 181 34.57 10.21 -24.24
C PRO A 181 35.15 10.20 -22.83
N LYS A 182 35.24 9.02 -22.19
CA LYS A 182 35.70 8.83 -20.80
C LYS A 182 35.14 9.89 -19.86
N TYR A 183 33.81 9.93 -19.75
CA TYR A 183 33.15 10.89 -18.87
C TYR A 183 33.61 10.70 -17.42
N GLU A 184 34.16 11.77 -16.85
CA GLU A 184 34.53 11.85 -15.44
C GLU A 184 33.33 12.36 -14.65
N ALA A 185 33.00 11.64 -13.59
CA ALA A 185 31.91 11.97 -12.69
C ALA A 185 32.23 13.21 -11.84
N LEU A 186 31.23 14.06 -11.63
CA LEU A 186 31.30 15.22 -10.74
C LEU A 186 30.37 15.02 -9.56
N ASP A 187 30.65 15.75 -8.48
CA ASP A 187 29.76 15.78 -7.32
C ASP A 187 28.54 16.66 -7.61
N PRO A 188 27.33 16.23 -7.22
CA PRO A 188 26.14 17.04 -7.39
C PRO A 188 26.27 18.37 -6.65
N PRO A 189 25.97 19.52 -7.30
CA PRO A 189 25.96 20.78 -6.59
C PRO A 189 24.83 20.78 -5.56
N LEU A 190 25.01 21.46 -4.41
CA LEU A 190 23.99 21.55 -3.35
C LEU A 190 22.63 22.04 -3.88
N THR A 191 22.65 22.96 -4.84
CA THR A 191 21.45 23.48 -5.50
C THR A 191 20.66 22.43 -6.29
N ALA A 192 21.25 21.28 -6.63
CA ALA A 192 20.56 20.16 -7.28
C ALA A 192 19.54 19.48 -6.36
N PHE A 193 19.70 19.60 -5.05
CA PHE A 193 18.77 19.09 -4.05
C PHE A 193 17.67 20.10 -3.72
N GLU A 194 17.85 21.37 -4.09
CA GLU A 194 16.94 22.45 -3.72
C GLU A 194 15.86 22.71 -4.76
N LYS A 195 14.79 23.39 -4.35
CA LYS A 195 13.78 23.86 -5.30
C LYS A 195 14.42 24.89 -6.23
N PRO A 196 14.41 24.69 -7.56
CA PRO A 196 15.04 25.64 -8.48
C PRO A 196 14.41 27.02 -8.34
N ARG A 197 15.23 28.03 -8.02
CA ARG A 197 14.77 29.42 -7.90
C ARG A 197 14.47 29.97 -9.30
N ARG A 198 13.24 30.45 -9.50
CA ARG A 198 12.85 31.22 -10.69
C ARG A 198 13.09 32.69 -10.38
N SER A 199 14.29 33.20 -10.65
CA SER A 199 14.52 34.65 -10.69
C SER A 199 13.81 35.24 -11.90
N GLU A 200 13.38 36.50 -11.81
CA GLU A 200 12.72 37.19 -12.93
C GLU A 200 13.61 37.11 -14.19
N GLY A 201 13.11 36.41 -15.21
CA GLY A 201 13.74 36.31 -16.54
C GLY A 201 14.73 35.17 -16.77
N VAL A 202 15.11 34.36 -15.76
CA VAL A 202 16.07 33.24 -15.97
C VAL A 202 15.45 31.91 -15.58
N LEU A 203 15.31 31.01 -16.56
CA LEU A 203 14.88 29.64 -16.32
C LEU A 203 16.03 28.83 -15.71
N PRO A 204 15.76 28.00 -14.67
CA PRO A 204 16.78 27.13 -14.11
C PRO A 204 17.26 26.12 -15.16
N LYS A 205 18.48 25.64 -14.98
CA LYS A 205 19.12 24.65 -15.85
C LYS A 205 19.36 23.34 -15.13
N GLU A 206 19.46 22.27 -15.91
CA GLU A 206 19.85 20.94 -15.43
C GLU A 206 21.20 20.98 -14.71
N PRO A 207 21.31 20.36 -13.52
CA PRO A 207 22.57 20.28 -12.81
C PRO A 207 23.61 19.50 -13.61
N ILE A 208 24.84 20.00 -13.60
CA ILE A 208 25.99 19.36 -14.25
C ILE A 208 26.51 18.25 -13.35
N MET A 209 26.71 17.06 -13.94
CA MET A 209 27.07 15.83 -13.20
C MET A 209 28.28 15.09 -13.78
N ALA A 210 28.71 15.43 -14.99
CA ALA A 210 29.88 14.83 -15.62
C ALA A 210 30.64 15.83 -16.49
N LYS A 211 31.91 15.51 -16.80
CA LYS A 211 32.71 16.19 -17.81
C LYS A 211 33.36 15.19 -18.76
N CYS A 212 33.46 15.52 -20.05
CA CYS A 212 34.17 14.68 -21.00
C CYS A 212 35.68 14.75 -20.75
N GLY A 213 36.36 13.60 -20.63
CA GLY A 213 37.81 13.53 -20.41
C GLY A 213 38.66 14.03 -21.57
N HIS A 214 38.07 14.24 -22.76
CA HIS A 214 38.78 14.70 -23.96
C HIS A 214 38.64 16.20 -24.21
N CYS A 215 37.41 16.74 -24.25
CA CYS A 215 37.16 18.15 -24.55
C CYS A 215 36.77 18.98 -23.32
N ASN A 216 36.67 18.36 -22.13
CA ASN A 216 36.22 18.99 -20.89
C ASN A 216 34.81 19.59 -20.95
N THR A 217 33.99 19.22 -21.95
CA THR A 217 32.58 19.64 -21.98
C THR A 217 31.85 19.09 -20.77
N MET A 218 31.20 20.01 -20.04
CA MET A 218 30.40 19.73 -18.85
C MET A 218 28.99 19.35 -19.27
N VAL A 219 28.45 18.25 -18.75
CA VAL A 219 27.13 17.71 -19.13
C VAL A 219 26.28 17.30 -17.93
N SER A 220 24.96 17.37 -18.07
CA SER A 220 23.98 16.87 -17.08
C SER A 220 23.78 15.35 -17.19
N SER A 221 23.19 14.74 -16.15
CA SER A 221 22.77 13.33 -16.22
C SER A 221 21.71 13.09 -17.29
N GLN A 222 20.76 14.03 -17.42
CA GLN A 222 19.70 13.97 -18.43
C GLN A 222 20.26 14.03 -19.85
N HIS A 223 21.35 14.76 -20.08
CA HIS A 223 22.04 14.77 -21.37
C HIS A 223 22.55 13.37 -21.74
N LEU A 224 23.23 12.68 -20.81
CA LEU A 224 23.75 11.33 -21.02
C LEU A 224 22.63 10.33 -21.32
N VAL A 225 21.54 10.38 -20.54
CA VAL A 225 20.36 9.52 -20.75
C VAL A 225 19.73 9.78 -22.12
N ARG A 226 19.45 11.04 -22.46
CA ARG A 226 18.85 11.43 -23.74
C ARG A 226 19.74 11.06 -24.92
N GLN A 227 21.05 11.18 -24.78
CA GLN A 227 22.01 10.82 -25.81
C GLN A 227 22.05 9.31 -26.05
N ALA A 228 22.07 8.49 -24.99
CA ALA A 228 22.01 7.04 -25.09
C ALA A 228 20.70 6.55 -25.72
N LEU A 229 19.57 7.17 -25.34
CA LEU A 229 18.27 6.88 -25.95
C LEU A 229 18.27 7.22 -27.44
N LEU A 230 18.80 8.38 -27.85
CA LEU A 230 18.94 8.79 -29.25
C LEU A 230 19.81 7.83 -30.06
N HIS A 231 20.91 7.38 -29.48
CA HIS A 231 21.83 6.42 -30.11
C HIS A 231 21.18 5.05 -30.28
N SER A 232 20.44 4.59 -29.26
CA SER A 232 19.75 3.30 -29.25
C SER A 232 18.40 3.31 -29.96
N ARG A 233 17.92 4.50 -30.40
CA ARG A 233 16.61 4.67 -31.02
C ARG A 233 16.54 3.93 -32.36
N PRO A 234 15.54 3.06 -32.59
CA PRO A 234 15.34 2.41 -33.87
C PRO A 234 15.21 3.40 -35.03
N LYS A 235 15.76 3.04 -36.19
CA LYS A 235 15.67 3.85 -37.42
C LYS A 235 14.27 3.81 -38.05
N VAL A 236 13.58 2.69 -37.87
CA VAL A 236 12.22 2.44 -38.35
C VAL A 236 11.38 2.02 -37.15
N TRP A 237 10.15 2.50 -37.08
CA TRP A 237 9.18 2.11 -36.05
C TRP A 237 7.79 1.95 -36.66
N PRO A 238 7.02 0.89 -36.33
CA PRO A 238 7.44 -0.28 -35.54
C PRO A 238 8.59 -1.05 -36.20
N VAL A 239 9.41 -1.75 -35.41
CA VAL A 239 10.51 -2.57 -35.94
C VAL A 239 9.98 -3.82 -36.64
N GLU A 240 10.68 -4.29 -37.67
CA GLU A 240 10.33 -5.54 -38.33
C GLU A 240 10.44 -6.71 -37.34
N LEU A 241 9.38 -7.48 -37.21
CA LEU A 241 9.31 -8.59 -36.26
C LEU A 241 9.75 -9.91 -36.92
N PRO A 242 10.49 -10.77 -36.21
CA PRO A 242 10.86 -12.10 -36.73
C PRO A 242 9.63 -12.90 -37.14
N LYS A 243 9.57 -13.39 -38.39
CA LYS A 243 8.41 -14.15 -38.90
C LYS A 243 8.15 -15.40 -38.07
N LEU A 244 6.88 -15.65 -37.72
CA LEU A 244 6.49 -16.85 -36.99
C LEU A 244 6.31 -18.04 -37.95
N SER A 245 6.77 -19.21 -37.52
CA SER A 245 6.39 -20.47 -38.16
C SER A 245 4.96 -20.83 -37.79
N GLN A 246 4.25 -21.59 -38.63
CA GLN A 246 2.88 -22.04 -38.33
C GLN A 246 2.77 -22.74 -36.96
N PRO A 247 3.70 -23.63 -36.54
CA PRO A 247 3.66 -24.23 -35.21
C PRO A 247 3.82 -23.21 -34.06
N ALA A 248 4.58 -22.13 -34.26
CA ALA A 248 4.74 -21.08 -33.25
C ALA A 248 3.45 -20.24 -33.11
N ILE A 249 2.74 -20.02 -34.22
CA ILE A 249 1.41 -19.38 -34.22
C ILE A 249 0.43 -20.27 -33.46
N ASP A 250 0.38 -21.56 -33.77
CA ASP A 250 -0.54 -22.50 -33.12
C ASP A 250 -0.27 -22.59 -31.61
N LYS A 251 1.01 -22.67 -31.20
CA LYS A 251 1.41 -22.64 -29.79
C LYS A 251 0.92 -21.36 -29.08
N TYR A 252 1.11 -20.20 -29.70
CA TYR A 252 0.66 -18.92 -29.14
C TYR A 252 -0.86 -18.90 -28.94
N LEU A 253 -1.61 -19.33 -29.96
CA LEU A 253 -3.07 -19.40 -29.91
C LEU A 253 -3.55 -20.38 -28.83
N ASP A 254 -2.90 -21.53 -28.68
CA ASP A 254 -3.21 -22.52 -27.64
C ASP A 254 -2.97 -21.98 -26.22
N GLU A 255 -1.86 -21.26 -26.01
CA GLU A 255 -1.53 -20.62 -24.73
C GLU A 255 -2.57 -19.55 -24.35
N GLU A 256 -2.96 -18.70 -25.30
CA GLU A 256 -3.98 -17.67 -25.12
C GLU A 256 -5.37 -18.29 -24.90
N ALA A 257 -5.73 -19.33 -25.66
CA ALA A 257 -7.00 -20.03 -25.53
C ALA A 257 -7.11 -20.72 -24.17
N SER A 258 -6.04 -21.37 -23.71
CA SER A 258 -5.92 -21.94 -22.37
C SER A 258 -6.10 -20.86 -21.28
N PHE A 259 -5.48 -19.70 -21.46
CA PHE A 259 -5.65 -18.55 -20.57
C PHE A 259 -7.11 -18.06 -20.54
N LEU A 260 -7.74 -17.85 -21.70
CA LEU A 260 -9.14 -17.40 -21.79
C LEU A 260 -10.12 -18.44 -21.22
N LYS A 261 -9.88 -19.74 -21.46
CA LYS A 261 -10.65 -20.83 -20.85
C LYS A 261 -10.57 -20.80 -19.33
N SER A 262 -9.41 -20.44 -18.78
CA SER A 262 -9.22 -20.28 -17.33
C SER A 262 -9.97 -19.07 -16.76
N MET A 263 -10.33 -18.08 -17.59
CA MET A 263 -10.95 -16.81 -17.21
C MET A 263 -12.47 -16.75 -17.47
N ALA A 264 -12.98 -17.45 -18.49
CA ALA A 264 -14.34 -17.24 -19.02
C ALA A 264 -15.48 -18.07 -18.37
N GLY A 265 -15.18 -18.98 -17.44
CA GLY A 265 -16.20 -19.82 -16.79
C GLY A 265 -16.96 -20.74 -17.77
N LYS A 266 -18.19 -21.18 -17.41
CA LYS A 266 -18.94 -22.25 -18.10
C LYS A 266 -19.45 -21.94 -19.53
N LYS A 267 -19.27 -20.72 -20.05
CA LYS A 267 -19.75 -20.29 -21.39
C LYS A 267 -18.66 -20.26 -22.47
N TYR A 268 -17.51 -20.89 -22.22
CA TYR A 268 -16.38 -20.90 -23.13
C TYR A 268 -16.57 -21.90 -24.28
N ASP A 269 -16.59 -21.41 -25.53
CA ASP A 269 -16.55 -22.19 -26.76
C ASP A 269 -15.12 -22.13 -27.36
N PRO A 270 -14.34 -23.21 -27.28
CA PRO A 270 -12.94 -23.23 -27.71
C PRO A 270 -12.76 -22.99 -29.20
N GLU A 271 -13.57 -23.61 -30.06
CA GLU A 271 -13.40 -23.51 -31.51
C GLU A 271 -13.73 -22.11 -32.01
N ARG A 272 -14.86 -21.56 -31.56
CA ARG A 272 -15.27 -20.19 -31.93
C ARG A 272 -14.28 -19.14 -31.44
N THR A 273 -13.68 -19.33 -30.26
CA THR A 273 -12.66 -18.43 -29.71
C THR A 273 -11.35 -18.57 -30.47
N HIS A 274 -10.92 -19.80 -30.80
CA HIS A 274 -9.75 -20.06 -31.64
C HIS A 274 -9.88 -19.40 -33.01
N ASP A 275 -11.02 -19.56 -33.67
CA ASP A 275 -11.22 -19.00 -35.01
C ASP A 275 -11.28 -17.47 -34.98
N HIS A 276 -11.92 -16.88 -33.97
CA HIS A 276 -11.94 -15.43 -33.79
C HIS A 276 -10.54 -14.85 -33.49
N MET A 277 -9.75 -15.53 -32.64
CA MET A 277 -8.39 -15.11 -32.33
C MET A 277 -7.45 -15.32 -33.51
N ARG A 278 -7.56 -16.45 -34.22
CA ARG A 278 -6.79 -16.72 -35.44
C ARG A 278 -7.11 -15.68 -36.50
N ALA A 279 -8.38 -15.35 -36.73
CA ALA A 279 -8.79 -14.32 -37.66
C ALA A 279 -8.29 -12.93 -37.23
N SER A 280 -8.38 -12.58 -35.94
CA SER A 280 -7.89 -11.28 -35.42
C SER A 280 -6.36 -11.18 -35.51
N PHE A 281 -5.65 -12.24 -35.15
CA PHE A 281 -4.19 -12.31 -35.22
C PHE A 281 -3.69 -12.29 -36.66
N GLN A 282 -4.34 -13.01 -37.58
CA GLN A 282 -4.04 -12.96 -39.01
C GLN A 282 -4.36 -11.60 -39.62
N THR A 283 -5.49 -10.97 -39.24
CA THR A 283 -5.83 -9.61 -39.67
C THR A 283 -4.82 -8.59 -39.14
N TYR A 284 -4.35 -8.76 -37.91
CA TYR A 284 -3.32 -7.92 -37.29
C TYR A 284 -1.93 -8.13 -37.92
N LEU A 285 -1.55 -9.37 -38.24
CA LEU A 285 -0.33 -9.67 -39.02
C LEU A 285 -0.42 -9.12 -40.45
N ALA A 286 -1.60 -9.14 -41.07
CA ALA A 286 -1.83 -8.53 -42.37
C ALA A 286 -1.89 -6.99 -42.30
N GLY A 287 -2.32 -6.41 -41.17
CA GLY A 287 -2.43 -4.98 -40.93
C GLY A 287 -1.14 -4.31 -40.45
N THR A 288 -0.24 -5.05 -39.81
CA THR A 288 1.11 -4.56 -39.43
C THR A 288 1.95 -4.24 -40.67
N ALA A 289 1.74 -4.97 -41.77
CA ALA A 289 2.30 -4.64 -43.08
C ALA A 289 1.88 -3.24 -43.62
N HIS A 290 0.83 -2.62 -43.08
CA HIS A 290 0.35 -1.28 -43.48
C HIS A 290 0.95 -0.11 -42.66
N MET A 291 1.48 -0.34 -41.45
CA MET A 291 2.20 0.69 -40.69
C MET A 291 3.67 0.80 -41.12
N GLU A 292 4.29 -0.32 -41.50
CA GLU A 292 5.66 -0.38 -42.06
C GLU A 292 5.77 0.39 -43.39
N SER A 293 4.67 0.52 -44.13
CA SER A 293 4.59 1.23 -45.42
C SER A 293 3.97 2.64 -45.34
N ASN A 294 3.65 3.14 -44.15
CA ASN A 294 3.05 4.47 -44.00
C ASN A 294 4.14 5.55 -44.06
N VAL A 295 4.36 6.08 -45.27
CA VAL A 295 5.36 7.12 -45.56
C VAL A 295 5.21 8.32 -44.61
N ASP A 296 3.97 8.76 -44.36
CA ASP A 296 3.68 9.90 -43.48
C ASP A 296 4.16 9.63 -42.03
N TYR A 297 4.06 8.39 -41.56
CA TYR A 297 4.52 8.02 -40.22
C TYR A 297 6.05 8.00 -40.14
N GLN A 298 6.73 7.46 -41.15
CA GLN A 298 8.20 7.44 -41.18
C GLN A 298 8.79 8.86 -41.32
N GLU A 299 8.16 9.74 -42.11
CA GLU A 299 8.54 11.16 -42.19
C GLU A 299 8.36 11.87 -40.85
N LEU A 300 7.24 11.62 -40.15
CA LEU A 300 7.00 12.14 -38.81
C LEU A 300 8.06 11.66 -37.80
N LEU A 301 8.50 10.40 -37.89
CA LEU A 301 9.57 9.87 -37.04
C LEU A 301 10.94 10.47 -37.34
N ALA A 302 11.24 10.75 -38.61
CA ALA A 302 12.47 11.42 -39.01
C ALA A 302 12.50 12.87 -38.50
N GLY A 303 11.39 13.60 -38.63
CA GLY A 303 11.22 14.94 -38.08
C GLY A 303 11.37 14.95 -36.55
N ALA A 304 10.74 13.99 -35.86
CA ALA A 304 10.87 13.84 -34.41
C ALA A 304 12.33 13.59 -33.98
N ARG A 305 13.06 12.73 -34.69
CA ARG A 305 14.48 12.48 -34.41
C ARG A 305 15.31 13.76 -34.49
N ALA A 306 15.13 14.55 -35.55
CA ALA A 306 15.86 15.82 -35.70
C ALA A 306 15.57 16.79 -34.54
N SER A 307 14.29 16.90 -34.12
CA SER A 307 13.91 17.71 -32.96
C SER A 307 14.51 17.21 -31.65
N LEU A 308 14.61 15.89 -31.45
CA LEU A 308 15.28 15.31 -30.27
C LEU A 308 16.78 15.61 -30.27
N GLU A 309 17.45 15.48 -31.42
CA GLU A 309 18.88 15.78 -31.57
C GLU A 309 19.17 17.27 -31.29
N GLU A 310 18.32 18.17 -31.79
CA GLU A 310 18.41 19.62 -31.54
C GLU A 310 18.17 19.94 -30.06
N SER A 311 17.13 19.36 -29.45
CA SER A 311 16.74 19.64 -28.06
C SER A 311 17.72 19.10 -27.01
N ASN A 312 18.53 18.09 -27.32
CA ASN A 312 19.47 17.50 -26.35
C ASN A 312 20.75 18.34 -26.20
N THR A 313 20.72 19.43 -25.44
CA THR A 313 21.93 20.20 -25.12
C THR A 313 22.67 19.61 -23.92
N ALA A 314 23.90 20.09 -23.65
CA ALA A 314 24.71 19.63 -22.52
C ALA A 314 24.03 19.88 -21.15
N SER A 315 23.16 20.87 -21.04
CA SER A 315 22.33 21.16 -19.87
C SER A 315 21.12 21.99 -20.32
N ASN A 316 19.95 21.34 -20.36
CA ASN A 316 18.73 21.99 -20.82
C ASN A 316 18.18 22.96 -19.78
N THR A 317 17.54 24.04 -20.25
CA THR A 317 16.70 24.89 -19.42
C THR A 317 15.40 24.17 -19.06
N TYR A 318 14.80 24.56 -17.94
CA TYR A 318 13.54 23.99 -17.50
C TYR A 318 12.45 24.12 -18.57
N VAL A 319 11.84 22.98 -18.89
CA VAL A 319 10.62 22.86 -19.69
C VAL A 319 9.62 22.07 -18.87
N ALA A 320 8.34 22.43 -18.96
CA ALA A 320 7.28 21.68 -18.29
C ALA A 320 7.20 20.26 -18.89
N PRO A 321 6.94 19.21 -18.08
CA PRO A 321 6.91 17.82 -18.56
C PRO A 321 6.00 17.54 -19.77
N ASP A 322 4.90 18.26 -19.89
CA ASP A 322 3.95 18.17 -21.01
C ASP A 322 4.46 18.83 -22.30
N LYS A 323 5.59 19.55 -22.23
CA LYS A 323 6.25 20.25 -23.33
C LYS A 323 7.65 19.73 -23.61
N ASP A 324 8.15 18.77 -22.84
CA ASP A 324 9.47 18.16 -23.05
C ASP A 324 9.46 17.35 -24.36
N THR A 325 10.44 17.61 -25.23
CA THR A 325 10.52 17.01 -26.57
C THR A 325 10.64 15.49 -26.53
N PHE A 326 11.36 14.94 -25.54
CA PHE A 326 11.48 13.49 -25.36
C PHE A 326 10.14 12.90 -24.88
N CYS A 327 9.45 13.54 -23.94
CA CYS A 327 8.10 13.10 -23.53
C CYS A 327 7.05 13.16 -24.66
N LEU A 328 7.27 13.99 -25.68
CA LEU A 328 6.39 14.13 -26.84
C LEU A 328 6.80 13.26 -28.04
N ASP A 329 7.92 12.53 -27.96
CA ASP A 329 8.36 11.65 -29.04
C ASP A 329 7.26 10.62 -29.40
N PRO A 330 6.94 10.45 -30.70
CA PRO A 330 5.87 9.55 -31.12
C PRO A 330 6.05 8.09 -30.69
N ILE A 331 7.29 7.58 -30.67
CA ILE A 331 7.57 6.20 -30.23
C ILE A 331 7.29 6.10 -28.73
N TYR A 332 7.72 7.10 -27.96
CA TYR A 332 7.58 7.06 -26.50
C TYR A 332 6.10 7.12 -26.11
N ARG A 333 5.35 8.01 -26.75
CA ARG A 333 3.90 8.12 -26.56
C ARG A 333 3.18 6.83 -26.93
N GLU A 334 3.55 6.18 -28.03
CA GLU A 334 2.99 4.90 -28.41
C GLU A 334 3.28 3.83 -27.34
N LEU A 335 4.56 3.70 -26.94
CA LEU A 335 5.00 2.73 -25.95
C LEU A 335 4.26 2.88 -24.62
N SER A 336 4.08 4.10 -24.12
CA SER A 336 3.43 4.35 -22.83
C SER A 336 1.90 4.22 -22.86
N SER A 337 1.28 4.40 -24.03
CA SER A 337 -0.18 4.56 -24.15
C SER A 337 -0.89 3.34 -24.73
N MET A 338 -0.18 2.52 -25.52
CA MET A 338 -0.76 1.34 -26.16
C MET A 338 -0.87 0.16 -25.18
N PRO A 339 -1.95 -0.64 -25.27
CA PRO A 339 -2.09 -1.86 -24.48
C PRO A 339 -0.98 -2.85 -24.82
N PHE A 340 -0.71 -3.78 -23.90
CA PHE A 340 0.27 -4.84 -24.13
C PHE A 340 -0.14 -5.69 -25.34
N GLY A 341 0.77 -5.81 -26.31
CA GLY A 341 0.55 -6.57 -27.53
C GLY A 341 1.28 -7.92 -27.55
N PRO A 342 0.72 -8.96 -28.20
CA PRO A 342 1.39 -10.24 -28.45
C PRO A 342 2.81 -10.08 -29.02
N ASN A 343 2.97 -9.08 -29.89
CA ASN A 343 4.18 -8.81 -30.64
C ASN A 343 5.31 -8.22 -29.80
N GLU A 344 5.03 -7.65 -28.63
CA GLU A 344 6.09 -7.11 -27.75
C GLU A 344 7.04 -8.22 -27.24
N THR A 345 6.58 -9.48 -27.24
CA THR A 345 7.40 -10.66 -26.91
C THR A 345 8.38 -11.05 -28.02
N ARG A 346 8.18 -10.53 -29.23
CA ARG A 346 8.98 -10.84 -30.44
C ARG A 346 9.96 -9.73 -30.81
N LEU A 347 9.99 -8.64 -30.05
CA LEU A 347 10.92 -7.55 -30.30
C LEU A 347 12.36 -8.06 -30.23
N PRO A 348 13.26 -7.62 -31.13
CA PRO A 348 14.69 -7.90 -31.01
C PRO A 348 15.24 -7.44 -29.66
N ASP A 349 16.22 -8.15 -29.11
CA ASP A 349 16.76 -7.87 -27.77
C ASP A 349 17.20 -6.41 -27.61
N GLU A 350 17.93 -5.87 -28.57
CA GLU A 350 18.34 -4.45 -28.62
C GLU A 350 17.16 -3.48 -28.58
N THR A 351 16.04 -3.83 -29.22
CA THR A 351 14.80 -3.02 -29.14
C THR A 351 14.15 -3.15 -27.77
N VAL A 352 14.19 -4.34 -27.14
CA VAL A 352 13.68 -4.53 -25.78
C VAL A 352 14.45 -3.66 -24.79
N LEU A 353 15.78 -3.60 -24.89
CA LEU A 353 16.60 -2.73 -24.03
C LEU A 353 16.23 -1.25 -24.23
N PHE A 354 16.06 -0.81 -25.49
CA PHE A 354 15.59 0.55 -25.79
C PHE A 354 14.19 0.84 -25.21
N VAL A 355 13.25 -0.10 -25.32
CA VAL A 355 11.88 0.04 -24.77
C VAL A 355 11.92 0.18 -23.25
N ILE A 356 12.66 -0.67 -22.55
CA ILE A 356 12.82 -0.59 -21.10
C ILE A 356 13.46 0.75 -20.70
N ALA A 357 14.54 1.15 -21.37
CA ALA A 357 15.25 2.39 -21.05
C ALA A 357 14.37 3.63 -21.27
N THR A 358 13.58 3.62 -22.34
CA THR A 358 12.60 4.66 -22.67
C THR A 358 11.52 4.75 -21.59
N LEU A 359 10.89 3.62 -21.23
CA LEU A 359 9.85 3.57 -20.21
C LEU A 359 10.38 4.00 -18.84
N ALA A 360 11.59 3.56 -18.46
CA ALA A 360 12.22 3.99 -17.21
C ALA A 360 12.49 5.50 -17.20
N SER A 361 12.95 6.04 -18.32
CA SER A 361 13.27 7.47 -18.45
C SER A 361 12.03 8.38 -18.41
N VAL A 362 10.86 7.86 -18.77
CA VAL A 362 9.60 8.63 -18.77
C VAL A 362 8.78 8.38 -17.51
N LEU A 363 8.79 7.17 -16.96
CA LEU A 363 7.89 6.75 -15.89
C LEU A 363 8.57 6.61 -14.53
N GLN A 364 9.91 6.53 -14.48
CA GLN A 364 10.68 6.28 -13.25
C GLN A 364 11.67 7.39 -12.90
N VAL A 365 11.78 8.42 -13.74
CA VAL A 365 12.66 9.56 -13.47
C VAL A 365 12.04 10.51 -12.45
N HIS A 366 12.83 10.84 -11.43
CA HIS A 366 12.59 12.01 -10.60
C HIS A 366 13.03 13.26 -11.38
N TRP A 367 12.13 14.21 -11.57
CA TRP A 367 12.45 15.45 -12.27
C TRP A 367 13.53 16.24 -11.51
N TRP A 368 14.60 16.63 -12.20
CA TRP A 368 15.67 17.46 -11.61
C TRP A 368 15.15 18.82 -11.12
N SER A 369 14.05 19.28 -11.69
CA SER A 369 13.38 20.51 -11.28
C SER A 369 12.58 20.36 -9.99
N HIS A 370 12.46 19.13 -9.48
CA HIS A 370 11.62 18.72 -8.37
C HIS A 370 10.12 19.00 -8.58
N CYS A 371 9.27 18.27 -7.87
CA CYS A 371 7.83 18.53 -7.82
C CYS A 371 7.40 19.03 -6.44
N SER A 372 6.15 19.46 -6.30
CA SER A 372 5.62 19.99 -5.03
C SER A 372 5.73 18.98 -3.89
N SER A 373 5.63 17.67 -4.18
CA SER A 373 5.80 16.61 -3.19
C SER A 373 7.22 16.48 -2.63
N CYS A 374 8.25 17.01 -3.33
CA CYS A 374 9.64 16.97 -2.87
C CYS A 374 9.88 17.86 -1.65
N PHE A 375 9.08 18.92 -1.49
CA PHE A 375 9.23 19.93 -0.42
C PHE A 375 7.98 20.03 0.44
N LYS A 376 7.31 18.89 0.66
CA LYS A 376 6.10 18.83 1.49
C LYS A 376 6.43 19.31 2.90
N GLN A 377 5.79 20.40 3.32
CA GLN A 377 5.97 20.97 4.64
C GLN A 377 5.12 20.20 5.67
N SER A 378 5.74 19.72 6.74
CA SER A 378 5.11 19.19 7.95
C SER A 378 5.38 20.11 9.15
N ARG A 379 4.78 19.84 10.32
CA ARG A 379 5.07 20.61 11.55
C ARG A 379 6.57 20.64 11.87
N ASN A 380 7.31 19.59 11.52
CA ASN A 380 8.73 19.41 11.85
C ASN A 380 9.68 19.65 10.68
N THR A 381 9.14 19.79 9.46
CA THR A 381 9.91 20.20 8.27
C THR A 381 9.51 21.60 7.79
N ARG A 382 9.30 22.52 8.74
CA ARG A 382 9.00 23.94 8.42
C ARG A 382 10.17 24.54 7.65
N GLY A 383 9.98 24.70 6.34
CA GLY A 383 10.97 25.32 5.46
C GLY A 383 11.94 24.35 4.77
N ALA A 384 11.57 23.07 4.59
CA ALA A 384 12.35 22.10 3.82
C ALA A 384 12.90 22.70 2.51
N GLN A 385 14.20 22.98 2.49
CA GLN A 385 14.90 23.54 1.33
C GLN A 385 15.42 22.43 0.41
N MET A 386 15.58 21.21 0.94
CA MET A 386 16.11 20.06 0.22
C MET A 386 15.02 19.07 -0.16
N CYS A 387 15.26 18.32 -1.23
CA CYS A 387 14.38 17.27 -1.70
C CYS A 387 14.29 16.16 -0.67
N ARG A 388 13.08 15.91 -0.17
CA ARG A 388 12.78 14.82 0.78
C ARG A 388 13.19 13.43 0.26
N TYR A 389 13.22 13.23 -1.05
CA TYR A 389 13.64 11.98 -1.67
C TYR A 389 15.16 11.92 -1.92
N LEU A 390 15.91 12.89 -1.40
CA LEU A 390 17.36 13.10 -1.55
C LEU A 390 17.85 12.89 -2.99
N PHE A 391 17.10 13.39 -3.96
CA PHE A 391 17.55 13.44 -5.36
C PHE A 391 18.38 14.70 -5.59
N PRO A 392 19.48 14.60 -6.36
CA PRO A 392 20.03 13.42 -7.03
C PRO A 392 20.61 12.37 -6.06
N ARG A 393 20.39 11.08 -6.34
CA ARG A 393 20.89 9.99 -5.48
C ARG A 393 22.37 9.69 -5.74
N ALA A 394 23.07 9.30 -4.68
CA ALA A 394 24.47 8.89 -4.77
C ALA A 394 24.66 7.68 -5.71
N ARG A 395 25.79 7.70 -6.42
CA ARG A 395 26.26 6.58 -7.25
C ARG A 395 26.70 5.42 -6.37
N VAL A 396 26.51 4.20 -6.87
CA VAL A 396 26.84 2.96 -6.16
C VAL A 396 27.53 2.05 -7.17
N GLU A 397 28.83 1.80 -6.99
CA GLU A 397 29.61 0.96 -7.92
C GLU A 397 29.29 -0.53 -7.77
N VAL A 398 29.14 -0.99 -6.53
CA VAL A 398 28.86 -2.38 -6.18
C VAL A 398 27.69 -2.42 -5.20
N GLY A 399 26.74 -3.31 -5.46
CA GLY A 399 25.59 -3.50 -4.58
C GLY A 399 26.03 -3.99 -3.19
N ARG A 400 25.39 -3.48 -2.14
CA ARG A 400 25.67 -3.85 -0.74
C ARG A 400 24.44 -3.68 0.15
N ILE A 401 24.42 -4.36 1.29
CA ILE A 401 23.43 -4.10 2.33
C ILE A 401 23.88 -2.87 3.14
N GLY A 402 23.11 -1.79 3.08
CA GLY A 402 23.31 -0.59 3.90
C GLY A 402 22.72 -0.76 5.31
N THR A 403 22.76 0.31 6.08
CA THR A 403 22.21 0.36 7.45
C THR A 403 20.68 0.30 7.47
N SER A 404 20.01 1.00 6.54
CA SER A 404 18.56 1.11 6.43
C SER A 404 17.98 0.43 5.18
N ALA A 405 18.75 0.28 4.09
CA ALA A 405 18.25 -0.36 2.87
C ALA A 405 19.33 -1.09 2.07
N ILE A 406 18.88 -1.87 1.08
CA ILE A 406 19.75 -2.48 0.09
C ILE A 406 20.16 -1.43 -0.95
N LEU A 407 21.44 -1.15 -1.03
CA LEU A 407 22.03 -0.25 -2.02
C LEU A 407 22.30 -1.04 -3.29
N LEU A 408 21.48 -0.81 -4.32
CA LEU A 408 21.70 -1.40 -5.65
C LEU A 408 22.57 -0.47 -6.49
N VAL A 409 23.32 -1.06 -7.42
CA VAL A 409 24.21 -0.36 -8.36
C VAL A 409 23.48 0.81 -9.03
N ARG A 410 24.15 1.96 -9.09
CA ARG A 410 23.69 3.17 -9.80
C ARG A 410 24.88 3.82 -10.46
N LYS A 411 24.86 3.92 -11.79
CA LYS A 411 25.97 4.42 -12.60
C LYS A 411 25.84 5.93 -12.83
N LEU A 412 26.90 6.51 -13.39
CA LEU A 412 26.92 7.90 -13.83
C LEU A 412 25.82 8.17 -14.86
N GLY A 413 25.05 9.24 -14.67
CA GLY A 413 23.91 9.60 -15.52
C GLY A 413 22.55 9.10 -15.02
N GLU A 414 22.53 8.20 -14.02
CA GLU A 414 21.33 7.55 -13.50
C GLU A 414 20.91 8.10 -12.12
N GLU A 415 21.50 9.22 -11.69
CA GLU A 415 21.29 9.84 -10.37
C GLU A 415 19.83 10.25 -10.12
N TYR A 416 19.05 10.43 -11.19
CA TYR A 416 17.63 10.81 -11.15
C TYR A 416 16.67 9.66 -11.45
N ILE A 417 17.15 8.42 -11.58
CA ILE A 417 16.33 7.25 -11.89
C ILE A 417 15.95 6.53 -10.59
N ASN A 418 14.64 6.34 -10.36
CA ASN A 418 14.15 5.51 -9.28
C ASN A 418 14.38 4.03 -9.56
N GLY A 419 14.34 3.20 -8.51
CA GLY A 419 14.37 1.75 -8.68
C GLY A 419 13.13 1.28 -9.43
N TYR A 420 13.30 0.37 -10.38
CA TYR A 420 12.21 -0.15 -11.21
C TYR A 420 12.41 -1.63 -11.53
N SER A 421 11.33 -2.29 -11.93
CA SER A 421 11.34 -3.66 -12.45
C SER A 421 11.06 -3.65 -13.95
N ASP A 422 11.96 -4.24 -14.73
CA ASP A 422 11.82 -4.40 -16.19
C ASP A 422 10.50 -5.09 -16.56
N VAL A 423 10.12 -6.11 -15.78
CA VAL A 423 8.90 -6.90 -16.00
C VAL A 423 7.67 -6.03 -15.77
N ILE A 424 7.63 -5.26 -14.68
CA ILE A 424 6.48 -4.40 -14.37
C ILE A 424 6.41 -3.23 -15.36
N LEU A 425 7.55 -2.63 -15.74
CA LEU A 425 7.57 -1.55 -16.74
C LEU A 425 6.98 -2.02 -18.07
N ARG A 426 7.42 -3.17 -18.58
CA ARG A 426 6.93 -3.68 -19.87
C ARG A 426 5.46 -4.08 -19.82
N ALA A 427 5.04 -4.78 -18.77
CA ALA A 427 3.69 -5.33 -18.68
C ALA A 427 2.63 -4.28 -18.29
N PHE A 428 2.97 -3.35 -17.39
CA PHE A 428 2.00 -2.40 -16.81
C PHE A 428 2.25 -0.95 -17.20
N LYS A 429 3.42 -0.61 -17.76
CA LYS A 429 3.76 0.72 -18.30
C LYS A 429 3.43 1.85 -17.30
N CYS A 430 3.83 1.63 -16.05
CA CYS A 430 3.43 2.45 -14.92
C CYS A 430 4.59 2.77 -13.98
N ASN A 431 4.46 3.87 -13.24
CA ASN A 431 5.35 4.19 -12.14
C ASN A 431 5.13 3.17 -11.00
N HIS A 432 6.23 2.66 -10.46
CA HIS A 432 6.23 1.71 -9.36
C HIS A 432 7.58 1.73 -8.66
N ASP A 433 7.59 1.33 -7.39
CA ASP A 433 8.81 1.18 -6.58
C ASP A 433 8.72 -0.12 -5.79
N ILE A 434 9.84 -0.82 -5.62
CA ILE A 434 9.93 -2.04 -4.84
C ILE A 434 11.08 -1.87 -3.86
N GLN A 435 10.73 -1.91 -2.57
CA GLN A 435 11.67 -1.81 -1.48
C GLN A 435 11.79 -3.17 -0.81
N ILE A 436 13.02 -3.69 -0.75
CA ILE A 436 13.32 -4.91 -0.01
C ILE A 436 13.51 -4.53 1.46
N MET A 437 12.73 -5.16 2.33
CA MET A 437 12.75 -4.89 3.75
C MET A 437 13.83 -5.75 4.42
N ILE A 438 14.90 -5.10 4.87
CA ILE A 438 15.87 -5.70 5.80
C ILE A 438 15.32 -5.49 7.22
N GLY A 439 15.34 -6.53 8.07
CA GLY A 439 14.59 -6.53 9.33
C GLY A 439 14.96 -5.39 10.28
N GLY A 440 14.07 -5.00 11.19
CA GLY A 440 14.34 -4.00 12.23
C GLY A 440 13.41 -2.79 12.24
N ALA A 441 13.98 -1.60 12.44
CA ALA A 441 13.29 -0.30 12.57
C ALA A 441 12.36 0.01 11.39
N GLU A 442 12.92 -0.05 10.19
CA GLU A 442 12.27 0.20 8.89
C GLU A 442 10.93 -0.53 8.75
N MET A 443 10.86 -1.77 9.22
CA MET A 443 9.67 -2.61 9.10
C MET A 443 8.47 -2.04 9.87
N ALA A 444 8.67 -1.68 11.14
CA ALA A 444 7.60 -1.14 11.97
C ALA A 444 7.09 0.17 11.37
N GLU A 445 8.01 0.95 10.81
CA GLU A 445 7.72 2.19 10.10
C GLU A 445 6.93 1.97 8.83
N ARG A 446 7.30 1.01 7.96
CA ARG A 446 6.58 0.75 6.70
C ARG A 446 5.19 0.16 6.92
N ILE A 447 5.01 -0.72 7.92
CA ILE A 447 3.66 -1.20 8.27
C ILE A 447 2.83 -0.02 8.77
N TYR A 448 3.38 0.83 9.64
CA TYR A 448 2.68 2.02 10.12
C TYR A 448 2.37 2.99 8.97
N TYR A 449 3.32 3.20 8.05
CA TYR A 449 3.18 4.07 6.90
C TYR A 449 2.10 3.57 5.93
N ALA A 450 2.12 2.29 5.56
CA ALA A 450 1.05 1.65 4.79
C ALA A 450 -0.30 1.79 5.50
N CYS A 451 -0.32 1.67 6.83
CA CYS A 451 -1.50 1.90 7.64
C CYS A 451 -1.95 3.37 7.70
N LYS A 452 -1.02 4.34 7.68
CA LYS A 452 -1.32 5.77 7.68
C LYS A 452 -2.15 6.15 6.47
N TYR A 453 -1.89 5.52 5.33
CA TYR A 453 -2.68 5.73 4.11
C TYR A 453 -4.14 5.29 4.24
N THR A 454 -4.46 4.38 5.17
CA THR A 454 -5.86 4.01 5.45
C THR A 454 -6.65 5.12 6.13
N THR A 455 -5.98 6.07 6.78
CA THR A 455 -6.58 7.17 7.56
C THR A 455 -6.14 8.54 7.08
N LYS A 456 -5.37 8.62 5.98
CA LYS A 456 -4.87 9.90 5.49
C LYS A 456 -6.05 10.67 4.90
N ASP A 457 -6.29 11.85 5.47
CA ASP A 457 -7.22 12.82 4.93
C ASP A 457 -6.88 13.03 3.45
N GLN A 458 -7.86 12.74 2.59
CA GLN A 458 -7.72 13.07 1.17
C GLN A 458 -7.76 14.59 1.03
N GLN A 459 -7.21 15.13 -0.06
CA GLN A 459 -7.22 16.57 -0.29
C GLN A 459 -8.67 17.07 -0.32
N LYS A 460 -9.04 17.89 0.68
CA LYS A 460 -10.37 18.48 0.78
C LYS A 460 -10.47 19.63 -0.20
N VAL A 461 -11.29 19.50 -1.24
CA VAL A 461 -11.61 20.58 -2.18
C VAL A 461 -12.79 21.39 -1.66
N GLU A 462 -13.63 20.80 -0.80
CA GLU A 462 -14.80 21.48 -0.25
C GLU A 462 -14.46 22.57 0.77
N CYS A 463 -15.14 23.72 0.65
CA CYS A 463 -15.12 24.75 1.67
C CYS A 463 -15.80 24.22 2.94
N ARG A 464 -15.00 23.87 3.96
CA ARG A 464 -15.50 23.36 5.26
C ARG A 464 -16.61 24.24 5.84
N THR A 465 -16.54 25.55 5.62
CA THR A 465 -17.56 26.53 6.01
C THR A 465 -18.90 26.30 5.32
N ALA A 466 -18.91 25.95 4.03
CA ALA A 466 -20.14 25.70 3.28
C ALA A 466 -20.87 24.45 3.77
N LEU A 467 -20.13 23.35 4.04
CA LEU A 467 -20.69 22.14 4.66
C LEU A 467 -21.28 22.41 6.04
N ALA A 468 -20.53 23.16 6.85
CA ALA A 468 -20.93 23.63 8.18
C ALA A 468 -22.27 24.40 8.12
N LEU A 469 -22.39 25.34 7.18
CA LEU A 469 -23.59 26.15 6.96
C LEU A 469 -24.77 25.30 6.48
N ALA A 470 -24.56 24.38 5.52
CA ALA A 470 -25.62 23.50 5.03
C ALA A 470 -26.15 22.54 6.10
N ALA A 471 -25.26 22.00 6.96
CA ALA A 471 -25.64 21.16 8.09
C ALA A 471 -26.46 21.94 9.13
N PHE A 472 -26.11 23.21 9.36
CA PHE A 472 -26.82 24.10 10.25
C PHE A 472 -28.20 24.46 9.68
N ASP A 473 -28.29 24.81 8.41
CA ASP A 473 -29.55 25.13 7.73
C ASP A 473 -30.51 23.94 7.70
N THR A 474 -30.01 22.75 7.32
CA THR A 474 -30.79 21.49 7.37
C THR A 474 -31.37 21.24 8.77
N ARG A 475 -30.62 21.58 9.83
CA ARG A 475 -31.08 21.41 11.21
C ARG A 475 -32.14 22.44 11.59
N ILE A 476 -32.01 23.69 11.15
CA ILE A 476 -33.06 24.72 11.31
C ILE A 476 -34.35 24.25 10.64
N GLN A 477 -34.29 23.76 9.41
CA GLN A 477 -35.46 23.26 8.68
C GLN A 477 -36.17 22.12 9.42
N ARG A 478 -35.39 21.17 9.99
CA ARG A 478 -35.96 20.09 10.82
C ARG A 478 -36.63 20.64 12.08
N GLU A 479 -36.04 21.63 12.73
CA GLU A 479 -36.63 22.25 13.93
C GLU A 479 -37.94 22.99 13.62
N LEU A 480 -38.02 23.67 12.48
CA LEU A 480 -39.25 24.29 12.00
C LEU A 480 -40.35 23.23 11.76
N SER A 481 -40.00 22.13 11.09
CA SER A 481 -40.96 21.02 10.87
C SER A 481 -41.43 20.35 12.17
N THR A 482 -40.56 20.21 13.19
CA THR A 482 -40.95 19.65 14.49
C THR A 482 -41.85 20.63 15.27
N ALA A 483 -41.59 21.93 15.16
CA ALA A 483 -42.43 22.96 15.77
C ALA A 483 -43.85 22.98 15.14
N GLU A 484 -43.96 22.73 13.83
CA GLU A 484 -45.25 22.58 13.14
C GLU A 484 -46.05 21.35 13.63
N SER A 485 -45.38 20.29 14.08
CA SER A 485 -46.02 19.10 14.67
C SER A 485 -46.44 19.23 16.14
N GLY A 486 -46.24 20.42 16.76
CA GLY A 486 -46.71 20.73 18.11
C GLY A 486 -45.73 20.40 19.25
N GLU A 487 -44.54 19.88 18.96
CA GLU A 487 -43.49 19.64 19.96
C GLU A 487 -42.48 20.80 20.01
N ALA A 488 -42.68 21.74 20.93
CA ALA A 488 -41.73 22.82 21.16
C ALA A 488 -40.51 22.32 21.97
N LEU A 489 -39.37 22.13 21.29
CA LEU A 489 -38.10 21.78 21.94
C LEU A 489 -37.55 22.98 22.75
N SER A 490 -36.94 22.71 23.90
CA SER A 490 -36.21 23.75 24.65
C SER A 490 -34.97 24.21 23.89
N ASP A 491 -34.54 25.44 24.16
CA ASP A 491 -33.39 26.04 23.46
C ASP A 491 -32.07 25.31 23.76
N GLU A 492 -31.92 24.73 24.95
CA GLU A 492 -30.78 23.89 25.29
C GLU A 492 -30.71 22.63 24.40
N VAL A 493 -31.85 21.98 24.16
CA VAL A 493 -31.93 20.79 23.29
C VAL A 493 -31.67 21.17 21.83
N LYS A 494 -32.19 22.31 21.36
CA LYS A 494 -31.88 22.83 20.01
C LYS A 494 -30.39 23.09 19.85
N CYS A 495 -29.75 23.79 20.80
CA CYS A 495 -28.31 24.07 20.78
C CYS A 495 -27.48 22.78 20.73
N ARG A 496 -27.77 21.81 21.61
CA ARG A 496 -27.06 20.52 21.64
C ARG A 496 -27.22 19.74 20.33
N ARG A 497 -28.43 19.69 19.77
CA ARG A 497 -28.70 19.00 18.50
C ARG A 497 -28.06 19.70 17.30
N ARG A 498 -28.01 21.04 17.28
CA ARG A 498 -27.29 21.82 16.26
C ARG A 498 -25.78 21.57 16.32
N LEU A 499 -25.18 21.63 17.52
CA LEU A 499 -23.76 21.35 17.71
C LEU A 499 -23.42 19.90 17.31
N ALA A 500 -24.20 18.92 17.77
CA ALA A 500 -24.00 17.52 17.43
C ALA A 500 -24.15 17.27 15.92
N SER A 501 -25.18 17.86 15.26
CA SER A 501 -25.35 17.77 13.81
C SER A 501 -24.18 18.39 13.05
N HIS A 502 -23.64 19.50 13.55
CA HIS A 502 -22.49 20.17 12.96
C HIS A 502 -21.23 19.33 13.11
N MET A 503 -20.91 18.88 14.33
CA MET A 503 -19.77 17.99 14.59
C MET A 503 -19.88 16.71 13.76
N PHE A 504 -21.04 16.06 13.76
CA PHE A 504 -21.28 14.84 13.01
C PHE A 504 -21.11 15.02 11.50
N ASN A 505 -21.62 16.09 10.90
CA ASN A 505 -21.40 16.33 9.46
C ASN A 505 -19.93 16.66 9.14
N MET A 506 -19.25 17.34 10.06
CA MET A 506 -17.83 17.71 9.91
C MET A 506 -16.87 16.53 10.11
N THR A 507 -17.26 15.51 10.88
CA THR A 507 -16.43 14.32 11.15
C THR A 507 -16.82 13.09 10.34
N ARG A 508 -18.10 12.94 9.97
CA ARG A 508 -18.58 11.76 9.21
C ARG A 508 -18.30 11.84 7.72
N LYS A 509 -18.33 13.05 7.13
CA LYS A 509 -18.18 13.20 5.67
C LYS A 509 -16.70 13.24 5.32
N GLN A 510 -16.25 12.18 4.67
CA GLN A 510 -14.93 12.13 4.03
C GLN A 510 -15.10 12.46 2.55
N GLU A 511 -14.46 13.54 2.10
CA GLU A 511 -14.29 13.79 0.68
C GLU A 511 -13.24 12.82 0.13
N VAL A 512 -13.54 12.16 -0.98
CA VAL A 512 -12.60 11.28 -1.68
C VAL A 512 -12.68 11.56 -3.17
N ALA A 513 -11.59 11.34 -3.90
CA ALA A 513 -11.58 11.55 -5.34
C ALA A 513 -12.58 10.63 -6.05
N GLY A 514 -13.16 11.11 -7.15
CA GLY A 514 -14.13 10.37 -7.97
C GLY A 514 -13.71 8.93 -8.33
N PRO A 515 -12.45 8.68 -8.75
CA PRO A 515 -11.99 7.33 -9.03
C PRO A 515 -11.97 6.42 -7.79
N LEU A 516 -11.69 6.96 -6.60
CA LEU A 516 -11.69 6.18 -5.37
C LEU A 516 -13.12 5.84 -4.92
N CYS A 517 -14.06 6.79 -5.05
CA CYS A 517 -15.50 6.53 -4.91
C CYS A 517 -15.94 5.36 -5.82
N ALA A 518 -15.59 5.44 -7.11
CA ALA A 518 -15.91 4.41 -8.09
C ALA A 518 -15.30 3.05 -7.71
N LEU A 519 -14.07 3.02 -7.21
CA LEU A 519 -13.44 1.78 -6.72
C LEU A 519 -14.20 1.17 -5.53
N TYR A 520 -14.65 1.99 -4.58
CA TYR A 520 -15.50 1.51 -3.49
C TYR A 520 -16.83 0.92 -3.98
N LEU A 521 -17.45 1.53 -4.99
CA LEU A 521 -18.68 0.99 -5.59
C LEU A 521 -18.44 -0.33 -6.33
N LEU A 522 -17.26 -0.49 -6.97
CA LEU A 522 -16.89 -1.71 -7.68
C LEU A 522 -16.55 -2.88 -6.74
N ARG A 523 -15.90 -2.61 -5.61
CA ARG A 523 -15.27 -3.65 -4.77
C ARG A 523 -15.79 -3.73 -3.34
N GLU A 524 -16.59 -2.76 -2.90
CA GLU A 524 -16.97 -2.55 -1.50
C GLU A 524 -15.77 -2.26 -0.55
N SER A 525 -14.55 -2.11 -1.09
CA SER A 525 -13.33 -1.84 -0.33
C SER A 525 -12.23 -1.25 -1.21
N CYS A 526 -11.41 -0.37 -0.62
CA CYS A 526 -10.16 0.14 -1.21
C CYS A 526 -8.93 -0.73 -0.86
N ALA A 527 -9.12 -1.86 -0.18
CA ALA A 527 -8.05 -2.75 0.24
C ALA A 527 -7.95 -3.98 -0.68
N TYR A 528 -6.72 -4.46 -0.86
CA TYR A 528 -6.40 -5.72 -1.53
C TYR A 528 -5.76 -6.66 -0.52
N THR A 529 -6.46 -7.74 -0.16
CA THR A 529 -5.99 -8.65 0.89
C THR A 529 -5.90 -10.08 0.38
N SER A 530 -4.85 -10.77 0.81
CA SER A 530 -4.63 -12.20 0.54
C SER A 530 -5.50 -13.12 1.40
N HIS A 531 -5.91 -12.64 2.58
CA HIS A 531 -6.63 -13.39 3.58
C HIS A 531 -7.89 -12.67 4.05
N PHE A 532 -8.80 -13.45 4.64
CA PHE A 532 -9.99 -12.93 5.29
C PHE A 532 -9.70 -12.63 6.76
N TYR A 533 -10.41 -11.67 7.33
CA TYR A 533 -10.23 -11.23 8.71
C TYR A 533 -11.44 -11.61 9.57
N LYS A 534 -11.21 -11.77 10.88
CA LYS A 534 -12.28 -11.96 11.88
C LYS A 534 -11.97 -11.14 13.12
N LYS A 535 -12.86 -10.21 13.47
CA LYS A 535 -12.75 -9.41 14.69
C LYS A 535 -12.80 -10.30 15.93
N MET A 536 -11.95 -10.01 16.91
CA MET A 536 -11.81 -10.75 18.16
C MET A 536 -11.64 -9.77 19.33
N SER A 537 -12.62 -9.76 20.25
CA SER A 537 -12.56 -8.94 21.47
C SER A 537 -12.03 -9.75 22.64
N ILE A 538 -10.82 -9.41 23.11
CA ILE A 538 -10.24 -10.02 24.31
C ILE A 538 -11.04 -9.60 25.54
N ARG A 539 -11.46 -8.34 25.61
CA ARG A 539 -12.20 -7.80 26.76
C ARG A 539 -13.51 -8.53 27.01
N HIS A 540 -14.23 -8.92 25.96
CA HIS A 540 -15.46 -9.69 26.09
C HIS A 540 -15.22 -11.10 26.62
N VAL A 541 -14.13 -11.75 26.21
CA VAL A 541 -13.76 -13.08 26.71
C VAL A 541 -13.37 -13.02 28.18
N LEU A 542 -12.55 -12.05 28.57
CA LEU A 542 -12.19 -11.82 29.96
C LEU A 542 -13.43 -11.54 30.83
N LYS A 543 -14.33 -10.65 30.38
CA LYS A 543 -15.59 -10.36 31.09
C LYS A 543 -16.51 -11.58 31.17
N PHE A 544 -16.59 -12.39 30.10
CA PHE A 544 -17.38 -13.61 30.09
C PHE A 544 -16.86 -14.63 31.11
N LEU A 545 -15.55 -14.87 31.12
CA LEU A 545 -14.88 -15.73 32.11
C LEU A 545 -15.12 -15.21 33.53
N HIS A 546 -15.19 -13.89 33.68
CA HIS A 546 -15.44 -13.24 34.96
C HIS A 546 -16.85 -13.55 35.50
N GLN A 547 -17.86 -13.37 34.66
CA GLN A 547 -19.27 -13.60 35.00
C GLN A 547 -19.62 -15.07 35.25
N HIS A 548 -18.80 -16.00 34.77
CA HIS A 548 -19.01 -17.45 34.89
C HIS A 548 -17.95 -18.12 35.80
N SER A 549 -17.27 -17.34 36.64
CA SER A 549 -16.35 -17.83 37.67
C SER A 549 -16.98 -17.73 39.05
N ASP A 550 -16.75 -18.73 39.91
CA ASP A 550 -17.27 -18.77 41.30
C ASP A 550 -16.61 -17.73 42.23
N THR A 551 -15.67 -16.90 41.71
CA THR A 551 -14.95 -15.87 42.46
C THR A 551 -14.81 -14.56 41.67
N PRO A 552 -15.39 -13.43 42.14
CA PRO A 552 -15.32 -12.15 41.45
C PRO A 552 -13.94 -11.44 41.60
N PHE A 553 -13.08 -11.52 40.58
CA PHE A 553 -11.99 -10.58 40.23
C PHE A 553 -12.50 -9.15 39.93
N GLN A 554 -12.02 -8.16 40.71
CA GLN A 554 -12.19 -6.75 40.37
C GLN A 554 -11.09 -6.32 39.38
N LEU A 555 -11.50 -5.90 38.18
CA LEU A 555 -10.63 -5.21 37.25
C LEU A 555 -10.54 -3.74 37.70
N GLU A 556 -9.55 -3.38 38.52
CA GLU A 556 -9.21 -1.97 38.70
C GLU A 556 -8.59 -1.47 37.40
N VAL A 557 -9.41 -0.81 36.59
CA VAL A 557 -8.91 0.05 35.53
C VAL A 557 -8.28 1.24 36.23
N THR A 558 -6.96 1.27 36.36
CA THR A 558 -6.25 2.54 36.52
C THR A 558 -6.47 3.34 35.25
N THR A 559 -7.58 4.06 35.19
CA THR A 559 -7.69 5.24 34.34
C THR A 559 -6.62 6.20 34.84
N ASN A 560 -5.50 6.33 34.13
CA ASN A 560 -4.56 7.44 34.31
C ASN A 560 -5.20 8.75 33.79
N ILE A 561 -6.42 9.06 34.23
CA ILE A 561 -6.95 10.41 34.14
C ILE A 561 -6.59 11.04 35.49
N LYS A 562 -5.57 11.92 35.49
CA LYS A 562 -5.38 12.87 36.59
C LYS A 562 -6.63 13.73 36.69
N VAL A 563 -7.61 13.29 37.46
CA VAL A 563 -8.69 14.16 37.92
C VAL A 563 -8.06 15.11 38.93
N LYS A 564 -7.58 16.26 38.45
CA LYS A 564 -7.36 17.42 39.32
C LYS A 564 -8.72 17.82 39.87
N THR A 565 -9.03 17.36 41.08
CA THR A 565 -10.06 17.94 41.93
C THR A 565 -9.74 19.42 42.11
N ARG A 566 -10.52 20.30 41.47
CA ARG A 566 -10.50 21.74 41.75
C ARG A 566 -11.07 21.97 43.16
N PRO A 567 -10.35 22.64 44.08
CA PRO A 567 -10.97 23.17 45.28
C PRO A 567 -11.88 24.35 44.93
N HIS A 568 -12.83 24.59 45.83
CA HIS A 568 -13.84 25.64 45.84
C HIS A 568 -13.36 27.02 45.34
N LEU A 569 -14.27 27.68 44.61
CA LEU A 569 -14.26 29.11 44.30
C LEU A 569 -14.13 29.96 45.57
N GLY A 570 -13.08 30.77 45.62
CA GLY A 570 -12.99 31.99 46.43
C GLY A 570 -12.75 33.17 45.48
N GLU A 571 -13.44 34.26 45.74
CA GLU A 571 -13.56 35.46 44.92
C GLU A 571 -12.24 36.25 44.72
N CYS A 572 -12.31 37.15 43.73
CA CYS A 572 -11.56 38.40 43.55
C CYS A 572 -10.39 38.43 42.55
N ASP A 573 -10.71 39.17 41.49
CA ASP A 573 -10.02 40.38 41.01
C ASP A 573 -9.30 40.35 39.66
N ALA A 574 -9.77 41.27 38.83
CA ALA A 574 -9.32 41.56 37.50
C ALA A 574 -8.00 42.35 37.54
N SER A 575 -7.02 41.95 36.74
CA SER A 575 -6.39 42.83 35.73
C SER A 575 -5.13 42.20 35.12
N ARG A 576 -4.99 42.41 33.81
CA ARG A 576 -3.77 42.34 32.97
C ARG A 576 -3.11 40.95 32.76
N ILE A 577 -3.09 40.50 31.51
CA ILE A 577 -1.89 40.41 30.64
C ILE A 577 -2.25 39.66 29.33
N GLU A 578 -1.91 40.35 28.23
CA GLU A 578 -1.41 39.93 26.91
C GLU A 578 -1.81 38.58 26.28
N SER A 579 -2.27 38.72 25.03
CA SER A 579 -2.58 37.69 24.06
C SER A 579 -1.36 36.86 23.66
N SER A 580 -1.39 35.56 24.00
CA SER A 580 -0.65 34.51 23.29
C SER A 580 -1.63 33.41 22.90
N ASN A 581 -1.93 33.33 21.60
CA ASN A 581 -2.75 32.27 21.02
C ASN A 581 -1.95 30.96 21.00
N VAL A 582 -2.12 30.15 22.05
CA VAL A 582 -1.72 28.74 22.06
C VAL A 582 -2.97 27.93 21.73
N GLY A 583 -3.14 27.60 20.45
CA GLY A 583 -4.15 26.65 19.99
C GLY A 583 -3.79 25.26 20.47
N SER A 584 -4.48 24.79 21.51
CA SER A 584 -4.46 23.40 21.96
C SER A 584 -5.41 22.61 21.05
N GLU A 585 -4.85 21.85 20.11
CA GLU A 585 -5.60 20.84 19.36
C GLU A 585 -5.72 19.61 20.26
N SER A 586 -6.90 19.43 20.87
CA SER A 586 -7.26 18.22 21.61
C SER A 586 -7.48 17.09 20.60
N ASP A 587 -6.69 16.03 20.69
CA ASP A 587 -6.87 14.78 19.98
C ASP A 587 -8.29 14.24 20.21
N SER A 588 -9.05 14.13 19.13
CA SER A 588 -10.34 13.46 19.13
C SER A 588 -10.10 11.97 19.23
N SER A 589 -10.23 11.43 20.43
CA SER A 589 -10.44 10.01 20.65
C SER A 589 -11.62 9.54 19.79
N ASP A 590 -11.35 8.69 18.81
CA ASP A 590 -12.37 7.93 18.07
C ASP A 590 -13.10 6.98 19.03
N LEU A 591 -14.04 7.54 19.77
CA LEU A 591 -15.14 6.80 20.36
C LEU A 591 -16.13 6.53 19.23
N GLU A 592 -15.92 5.44 18.51
CA GLU A 592 -17.03 4.75 17.86
C GLU A 592 -17.99 4.34 18.99
N SER A 593 -19.04 5.16 19.20
CA SER A 593 -20.21 4.70 19.91
C SER A 593 -20.84 3.60 19.07
N ASP A 594 -20.65 2.36 19.52
CA ASP A 594 -21.50 1.26 19.12
C ASP A 594 -22.95 1.68 19.45
N GLU A 595 -23.72 2.07 18.44
CA GLU A 595 -25.18 2.04 18.52
C GLU A 595 -25.59 0.56 18.56
N GLU A 596 -25.44 -0.06 19.73
CA GLU A 596 -26.37 -1.10 20.15
C GLU A 596 -27.62 -0.38 20.68
N GLU A 597 -28.76 -0.68 20.06
CA GLU A 597 -30.08 -0.23 20.47
C GLU A 597 -30.29 -0.45 21.98
N ASP A 598 -30.68 0.64 22.66
CA ASP A 598 -31.43 0.71 23.92
C ASP A 598 -31.12 -0.34 25.00
N ALA A 599 -30.18 -0.03 25.88
CA ALA A 599 -30.25 -0.43 27.28
C ALA A 599 -30.61 0.79 28.14
N SER A 600 -31.90 1.11 28.16
CA SER A 600 -32.45 2.08 29.10
C SER A 600 -32.21 1.61 30.54
N LEU A 601 -31.67 2.51 31.37
CA LEU A 601 -31.64 2.38 32.82
C LEU A 601 -33.09 2.31 33.32
N LEU A 602 -33.56 1.11 33.68
CA LEU A 602 -34.82 0.95 34.41
C LEU A 602 -34.53 0.43 35.81
N ALA A 603 -34.95 1.24 36.77
CA ALA A 603 -35.09 0.89 38.18
C ALA A 603 -35.85 -0.45 38.33
N GLY A 604 -35.45 -1.23 39.34
CA GLY A 604 -36.04 -2.54 39.61
C GLY A 604 -37.55 -2.50 39.85
N PRO A 605 -38.24 -3.60 39.52
CA PRO A 605 -38.96 -4.28 40.60
C PRO A 605 -38.99 -5.83 40.49
N ASN A 606 -39.06 -6.46 41.67
CA ASN A 606 -39.60 -7.77 42.07
C ASN A 606 -39.66 -8.96 41.06
N ARG A 607 -39.14 -10.11 41.52
CA ARG A 607 -39.44 -11.48 41.03
C ARG A 607 -40.96 -11.80 41.10
N PRO A 608 -41.47 -12.89 40.51
CA PRO A 608 -40.99 -13.72 39.39
C PRO A 608 -42.07 -13.90 38.29
N GLY A 609 -41.66 -14.02 37.02
CA GLY A 609 -42.55 -14.42 35.93
C GLY A 609 -41.75 -14.55 34.64
N GLN A 610 -41.88 -15.70 33.97
CA GLN A 610 -41.18 -16.03 32.72
C GLN A 610 -41.32 -14.92 31.69
N SER A 611 -40.18 -14.32 31.29
CA SER A 611 -40.04 -13.61 30.03
C SER A 611 -38.72 -14.03 29.41
N SER A 612 -38.77 -14.42 28.14
CA SER A 612 -37.65 -14.83 27.30
C SER A 612 -36.71 -13.64 27.08
N VAL A 613 -35.80 -13.41 28.02
CA VAL A 613 -34.69 -12.48 27.81
C VAL A 613 -33.83 -13.05 26.68
N PHE A 614 -33.80 -12.37 25.54
CA PHE A 614 -32.87 -12.66 24.45
C PHE A 614 -31.46 -12.40 24.99
N VAL A 615 -30.74 -13.47 25.38
CA VAL A 615 -29.34 -13.35 25.76
C VAL A 615 -28.51 -13.47 24.47
N PRO A 616 -27.78 -12.42 24.05
CA PRO A 616 -26.91 -12.52 22.88
C PRO A 616 -25.78 -13.54 23.15
N VAL A 617 -25.83 -14.67 22.43
CA VAL A 617 -24.82 -15.73 22.51
C VAL A 617 -23.57 -15.31 21.75
N GLY A 618 -22.53 -14.93 22.48
CA GLY A 618 -21.29 -14.40 21.93
C GLY A 618 -20.31 -15.50 21.45
N PRO A 619 -19.26 -15.13 20.69
CA PRO A 619 -18.22 -16.07 20.22
C PRO A 619 -17.47 -16.82 21.34
N ALA A 620 -17.39 -16.25 22.54
CA ALA A 620 -16.76 -16.88 23.69
C ALA A 620 -17.51 -18.14 24.16
N GLU A 621 -18.85 -18.12 24.10
CA GLU A 621 -19.69 -19.26 24.48
C GLU A 621 -19.51 -20.42 23.49
N ASP A 622 -19.39 -20.12 22.19
CA ASP A 622 -19.11 -21.12 21.14
C ASP A 622 -17.79 -21.86 21.44
N TYR A 623 -16.76 -21.14 21.87
CA TYR A 623 -15.45 -21.73 22.17
C TYR A 623 -15.44 -22.52 23.47
N ILE A 624 -16.03 -22.01 24.54
CA ILE A 624 -16.05 -22.72 25.83
C ILE A 624 -16.86 -24.01 25.75
N ASN A 625 -17.85 -24.06 24.87
CA ASN A 625 -18.72 -25.21 24.66
C ASN A 625 -18.45 -25.95 23.34
N ARG A 626 -17.25 -25.78 22.78
CA ARG A 626 -16.76 -26.51 21.61
C ARG A 626 -16.76 -28.04 21.84
N PRO A 627 -16.90 -28.86 20.81
CA PRO A 627 -16.81 -30.32 20.90
C PRO A 627 -15.39 -30.78 21.25
N ASP A 628 -15.28 -31.88 22.00
CA ASP A 628 -13.98 -32.44 22.38
C ASP A 628 -13.24 -33.07 21.19
N VAL A 629 -13.93 -33.82 20.35
CA VAL A 629 -13.29 -34.62 19.27
C VAL A 629 -12.48 -33.76 18.30
N MET A 630 -13.03 -32.62 17.89
CA MET A 630 -12.37 -31.75 16.89
C MET A 630 -11.57 -30.60 17.49
N CYS A 631 -11.91 -30.16 18.71
CA CYS A 631 -11.51 -28.84 19.20
C CYS A 631 -11.01 -28.83 20.65
N LYS A 632 -10.73 -29.97 21.29
CA LYS A 632 -10.34 -29.99 22.72
C LYS A 632 -9.15 -29.08 23.02
N ASP A 633 -8.04 -29.28 22.30
CA ASP A 633 -6.75 -28.66 22.58
C ASP A 633 -6.46 -27.44 21.68
N ILE A 634 -7.51 -26.72 21.26
CA ILE A 634 -7.38 -25.52 20.42
C ILE A 634 -7.39 -24.25 21.26
N SER A 635 -6.52 -23.29 20.95
CA SER A 635 -6.52 -21.98 21.59
C SER A 635 -7.65 -21.08 21.07
N TRP A 636 -7.94 -19.99 21.78
CA TRP A 636 -8.94 -19.02 21.34
C TRP A 636 -8.55 -18.34 20.01
N PHE A 637 -7.26 -18.05 19.82
CA PHE A 637 -6.74 -17.50 18.57
C PHE A 637 -6.96 -18.47 17.39
N GLU A 638 -6.63 -19.75 17.57
CA GLU A 638 -6.82 -20.77 16.53
C GLU A 638 -8.29 -21.07 16.26
N PHE A 639 -9.13 -21.07 17.32
CA PHE A 639 -10.56 -21.23 17.19
C PHE A 639 -11.17 -20.13 16.32
N THR A 640 -10.86 -18.87 16.64
CA THR A 640 -11.34 -17.69 15.90
C THR A 640 -10.86 -17.69 14.45
N SER A 641 -9.69 -18.26 14.19
CA SER A 641 -9.12 -18.39 12.84
C SER A 641 -9.81 -19.46 11.99
N LYS A 642 -10.05 -20.64 12.56
CA LYS A 642 -10.46 -21.84 11.81
C LYS A 642 -11.96 -22.14 11.86
N PHE A 643 -12.67 -21.70 12.90
CA PHE A 643 -14.02 -22.15 13.19
C PHE A 643 -15.04 -21.02 13.22
N PHE A 644 -16.30 -21.36 12.93
CA PHE A 644 -17.42 -20.43 12.99
C PHE A 644 -18.71 -21.15 13.39
N ARG A 645 -19.69 -20.39 13.89
CA ARG A 645 -21.02 -20.92 14.21
C ARG A 645 -21.82 -21.18 12.92
N ALA A 646 -22.28 -22.42 12.73
CA ALA A 646 -23.09 -22.85 11.59
C ALA A 646 -24.48 -23.32 12.05
N ASN A 647 -25.43 -23.37 11.11
CA ASN A 647 -26.72 -24.00 11.36
C ASN A 647 -26.56 -25.52 11.43
N ARG A 648 -27.24 -26.15 12.39
CA ARG A 648 -27.34 -27.61 12.43
C ARG A 648 -28.35 -28.07 11.37
N ALA A 649 -27.98 -29.09 10.60
CA ALA A 649 -28.84 -29.77 9.64
C ALA A 649 -29.03 -31.25 10.01
N ASP A 650 -30.06 -31.89 9.47
CA ASP A 650 -30.26 -33.34 9.62
C ASP A 650 -29.05 -34.09 9.07
N GLY A 651 -28.45 -34.97 9.89
CA GLY A 651 -27.21 -35.68 9.56
C GLY A 651 -25.90 -34.93 9.88
N THR A 652 -25.94 -33.79 10.58
CA THR A 652 -24.72 -33.16 11.11
C THR A 652 -23.98 -34.11 12.04
N SER A 653 -22.69 -34.39 11.75
CA SER A 653 -21.85 -35.26 12.60
C SER A 653 -21.85 -34.80 14.06
N SER A 654 -21.91 -35.76 14.98
CA SER A 654 -21.78 -35.56 16.43
C SER A 654 -20.52 -34.78 16.80
N ASP A 655 -19.44 -34.93 16.03
CA ASP A 655 -18.13 -34.32 16.30
C ASP A 655 -18.14 -32.79 16.12
N LYS A 656 -19.19 -32.24 15.51
CA LYS A 656 -19.38 -30.80 15.27
C LYS A 656 -20.38 -30.17 16.23
N LEU A 657 -21.08 -30.96 17.04
CA LEU A 657 -22.13 -30.45 17.90
C LEU A 657 -21.52 -29.72 19.10
N PHE A 658 -22.09 -28.58 19.46
CA PHE A 658 -21.75 -27.94 20.72
C PHE A 658 -22.19 -28.83 21.89
N MET A 659 -21.50 -28.71 23.02
CA MET A 659 -21.89 -29.39 24.25
C MET A 659 -23.31 -28.98 24.67
N GLU A 660 -24.05 -29.86 25.38
CA GLU A 660 -25.45 -29.61 25.77
C GLU A 660 -25.65 -28.33 26.60
N ARG A 661 -24.62 -27.92 27.33
CA ARG A 661 -24.60 -26.67 28.11
C ARG A 661 -24.53 -25.39 27.25
N HIS A 662 -24.32 -25.50 25.94
CA HIS A 662 -24.37 -24.35 25.04
C HIS A 662 -25.82 -23.93 24.77
N SER A 663 -26.12 -22.64 24.86
CA SER A 663 -27.48 -22.09 24.70
C SER A 663 -28.13 -22.45 23.37
N LEU A 664 -27.31 -22.68 22.32
CA LEU A 664 -27.77 -23.01 20.96
C LEU A 664 -27.44 -24.43 20.51
N HIS A 665 -27.10 -25.38 21.39
CA HIS A 665 -26.69 -26.76 20.99
C HIS A 665 -27.73 -27.50 20.14
N LYS A 666 -29.02 -27.16 20.26
CA LYS A 666 -30.10 -27.76 19.46
C LYS A 666 -30.15 -27.25 18.03
N SER A 667 -29.80 -25.99 17.78
CA SER A 667 -29.99 -25.31 16.49
C SER A 667 -28.69 -24.98 15.76
N LYS A 668 -27.55 -24.97 16.46
CA LYS A 668 -26.24 -24.58 15.92
C LYS A 668 -25.21 -25.66 16.15
N CYS A 669 -24.17 -25.63 15.31
CA CYS A 669 -22.99 -26.48 15.39
C CYS A 669 -21.75 -25.70 14.97
N ILE A 670 -20.59 -26.37 15.02
CA ILE A 670 -19.34 -25.82 14.54
C ILE A 670 -19.15 -26.07 13.04
N GLY A 671 -18.93 -24.99 12.31
CA GLY A 671 -18.40 -24.98 10.96
C GLY A 671 -16.88 -24.75 10.95
N VAL A 672 -16.22 -25.24 9.89
CA VAL A 672 -14.79 -25.04 9.64
C VAL A 672 -14.63 -24.18 8.40
N HIS A 673 -13.88 -23.10 8.50
CA HIS A 673 -13.58 -22.27 7.34
C HIS A 673 -12.69 -23.03 6.35
N ARG A 674 -13.05 -22.99 5.06
CA ARG A 674 -12.20 -23.53 3.98
C ARG A 674 -10.82 -22.84 3.94
N LEU A 675 -10.81 -21.53 4.18
CA LEU A 675 -9.61 -20.71 4.28
C LEU A 675 -9.59 -20.06 5.66
N ALA A 676 -8.51 -20.29 6.41
CA ALA A 676 -8.35 -19.74 7.74
C ALA A 676 -8.42 -18.21 7.69
N ARG A 677 -9.09 -17.61 8.68
CA ARG A 677 -9.17 -16.16 8.85
C ARG A 677 -8.08 -15.67 9.79
N ILE A 678 -7.61 -14.45 9.60
CA ILE A 678 -6.66 -13.81 10.51
C ILE A 678 -7.47 -13.13 11.62
N PRO A 679 -7.29 -13.52 12.90
CA PRO A 679 -7.92 -12.84 14.02
C PRO A 679 -7.41 -11.40 14.16
N VAL A 680 -8.33 -10.45 14.22
CA VAL A 680 -8.02 -9.02 14.40
C VAL A 680 -8.42 -8.62 15.82
N LEU A 681 -7.43 -8.28 16.64
CA LEU A 681 -7.67 -7.85 18.02
C LEU A 681 -8.42 -6.51 18.03
N THR A 682 -9.55 -6.45 18.74
CA THR A 682 -10.40 -5.25 18.89
C THR A 682 -10.56 -4.85 20.34
N GLY A 683 -10.80 -3.56 20.60
CA GLY A 683 -11.02 -3.02 21.95
C GLY A 683 -9.79 -2.43 22.62
N GLY A 684 -8.84 -1.89 21.83
CA GLY A 684 -7.66 -1.14 22.34
C GLY A 684 -6.52 -2.00 22.87
N VAL A 685 -6.72 -3.30 23.07
CA VAL A 685 -5.69 -4.20 23.62
C VAL A 685 -4.90 -4.87 22.50
N ARG A 686 -3.64 -4.45 22.31
CA ARG A 686 -2.61 -5.35 21.74
C ARG A 686 -2.00 -6.17 22.87
N VAL A 687 -1.36 -7.30 22.53
CA VAL A 687 -0.49 -7.98 23.47
C VAL A 687 0.59 -6.98 23.93
N PRO A 688 0.68 -6.67 25.23
CA PRO A 688 1.70 -5.77 25.76
C PRO A 688 3.10 -6.28 25.40
N PHE A 689 4.07 -5.37 25.26
CA PHE A 689 5.46 -5.79 25.12
C PHE A 689 5.98 -6.29 26.46
N PHE A 690 6.39 -7.55 26.54
CA PHE A 690 6.85 -8.13 27.81
C PHE A 690 8.04 -7.35 28.41
N GLY A 691 8.94 -6.85 27.57
CA GLY A 691 10.10 -6.08 28.03
C GLY A 691 9.78 -4.68 28.58
N ASP A 692 8.54 -4.19 28.44
CA ASP A 692 8.06 -2.96 29.08
C ASP A 692 7.27 -3.21 30.36
N CYS A 693 6.95 -4.48 30.68
CA CYS A 693 6.24 -4.86 31.89
C CYS A 693 7.17 -4.84 33.10
N LEU A 694 7.49 -3.64 33.57
CA LEU A 694 8.40 -3.42 34.70
C LEU A 694 7.69 -3.66 36.03
N LYS A 695 6.38 -3.39 36.10
CA LYS A 695 5.56 -3.59 37.29
C LYS A 695 4.89 -4.97 37.31
N PRO A 696 4.65 -5.57 38.49
CA PRO A 696 3.91 -6.84 38.60
C PRO A 696 2.54 -6.82 37.92
N GLU A 697 1.78 -5.74 38.06
CA GLU A 697 0.45 -5.58 37.45
C GLU A 697 0.48 -5.64 35.92
N GLU A 698 1.51 -5.05 35.31
CA GLU A 698 1.70 -5.05 33.85
C GLU A 698 2.08 -6.45 33.35
N ARG A 699 2.88 -7.19 34.13
CA ARG A 699 3.27 -8.57 33.83
C ARG A 699 2.07 -9.51 33.93
N ASP A 700 1.22 -9.32 34.94
CA ASP A 700 0.00 -10.10 35.11
C ASP A 700 -1.00 -9.81 33.99
N PHE A 701 -1.17 -8.54 33.59
CA PHE A 701 -2.03 -8.21 32.44
C PHE A 701 -1.51 -8.81 31.13
N HIS A 702 -0.20 -8.74 30.89
CA HIS A 702 0.43 -9.42 29.76
C HIS A 702 0.15 -10.93 29.78
N ALA A 703 0.40 -11.59 30.92
CA ALA A 703 0.20 -13.01 31.10
C ALA A 703 -1.26 -13.42 30.87
N GLN A 704 -2.23 -12.64 31.38
CA GLN A 704 -3.65 -12.85 31.13
C GLN A 704 -3.98 -12.84 29.64
N VAL A 705 -3.53 -11.80 28.92
CA VAL A 705 -3.79 -11.68 27.48
C VAL A 705 -3.16 -12.84 26.72
N ALA A 706 -1.91 -13.17 27.00
CA ALA A 706 -1.18 -14.22 26.30
C ALA A 706 -1.79 -15.62 26.56
N LEU A 707 -2.14 -15.93 27.82
CA LEU A 707 -2.81 -17.18 28.18
C LEU A 707 -4.18 -17.30 27.51
N VAL A 708 -5.01 -16.25 27.54
CA VAL A 708 -6.32 -16.27 26.86
C VAL A 708 -6.18 -16.48 25.36
N LEU A 709 -5.17 -15.90 24.71
CA LEU A 709 -5.01 -16.05 23.27
C LEU A 709 -4.51 -17.45 22.88
N PHE A 710 -3.53 -17.99 23.62
CA PHE A 710 -2.72 -19.12 23.15
C PHE A 710 -2.90 -20.41 23.94
N LYS A 711 -3.39 -20.36 25.19
CA LYS A 711 -3.64 -21.56 26.00
C LYS A 711 -5.08 -22.04 25.76
N PRO A 712 -5.32 -23.33 25.45
CA PRO A 712 -6.66 -23.89 25.42
C PRO A 712 -7.34 -23.78 26.80
N PHE A 713 -8.60 -23.35 26.85
CA PHE A 713 -9.35 -23.23 28.11
C PHE A 713 -10.85 -23.43 27.89
N ARG A 714 -11.56 -23.85 28.93
CA ARG A 714 -13.03 -23.81 29.05
C ARG A 714 -13.46 -23.07 30.32
N VAL A 715 -12.61 -23.06 31.34
CA VAL A 715 -12.83 -22.35 32.61
C VAL A 715 -11.60 -21.53 33.01
N LEU A 716 -11.76 -20.63 33.99
CA LEU A 716 -10.68 -19.75 34.43
C LEU A 716 -9.48 -20.53 35.02
N SER A 717 -9.75 -21.62 35.75
CA SER A 717 -8.71 -22.45 36.38
C SER A 717 -7.82 -23.18 35.36
N ASP A 718 -8.27 -23.36 34.12
CA ASP A 718 -7.43 -23.88 33.04
C ASP A 718 -6.32 -22.89 32.67
N LEU A 719 -6.62 -21.59 32.76
CA LEU A 719 -5.66 -20.53 32.46
C LEU A 719 -4.71 -20.30 33.63
N CYS A 720 -5.27 -20.09 34.82
CA CYS A 720 -4.54 -19.80 36.06
C CYS A 720 -5.01 -20.76 37.17
N PRO A 721 -4.22 -21.79 37.51
CA PRO A 721 -4.55 -22.73 38.58
C PRO A 721 -4.75 -22.03 39.93
N HIS A 722 -5.58 -22.59 40.80
CA HIS A 722 -5.82 -22.02 42.14
C HIS A 722 -4.52 -21.90 42.93
N GLY A 723 -4.26 -20.69 43.46
CA GLY A 723 -3.06 -20.38 44.23
C GLY A 723 -1.84 -19.97 43.41
N SER A 724 -1.91 -19.99 42.07
CA SER A 724 -0.89 -19.45 41.17
C SER A 724 -1.16 -17.98 40.86
N THR A 725 -0.10 -17.20 40.68
CA THR A 725 -0.19 -15.89 40.01
C THR A 725 -0.34 -16.08 38.49
N TRP A 726 -0.84 -15.05 37.79
CA TRP A 726 -0.96 -15.07 36.33
C TRP A 726 0.42 -15.21 35.67
N HIS A 727 1.42 -14.53 36.21
CA HIS A 727 2.80 -14.64 35.75
C HIS A 727 3.36 -16.06 35.84
N GLU A 728 3.23 -16.74 36.99
CA GLU A 728 3.68 -18.13 37.16
C GLU A 728 2.97 -19.10 36.20
N ALA A 729 1.67 -18.90 35.99
CA ALA A 729 0.88 -19.70 35.06
C ALA A 729 1.36 -19.51 33.60
N TRP A 730 1.78 -18.30 33.24
CA TRP A 730 2.38 -18.01 31.93
C TRP A 730 3.77 -18.63 31.78
N GLU A 731 4.65 -18.48 32.77
CA GLU A 731 6.00 -19.06 32.74
C GLU A 731 5.97 -20.58 32.60
N SER A 732 5.02 -21.24 33.27
CA SER A 732 4.81 -22.68 33.14
C SER A 732 4.29 -23.09 31.75
N PHE A 733 3.41 -22.27 31.15
CA PHE A 733 2.80 -22.58 29.86
C PHE A 733 3.72 -22.25 28.67
N GLN A 734 4.45 -21.15 28.70
CA GLN A 734 5.23 -20.63 27.56
C GLN A 734 6.12 -21.68 26.87
N PRO A 735 6.87 -22.55 27.60
CA PRO A 735 7.69 -23.60 26.99
C PRO A 735 6.89 -24.73 26.32
N THR A 736 5.63 -24.92 26.73
CA THR A 736 4.73 -25.98 26.23
C THR A 736 3.87 -25.54 25.05
N MET A 737 3.97 -24.27 24.66
CA MET A 737 3.16 -23.68 23.61
C MET A 737 3.42 -24.34 22.26
N SER A 738 2.37 -24.55 21.46
CA SER A 738 2.54 -25.11 20.10
C SER A 738 3.42 -24.20 19.25
N THR A 739 4.19 -24.79 18.33
CA THR A 739 5.10 -24.03 17.44
C THR A 739 4.40 -22.89 16.73
N GLY A 740 3.18 -23.11 16.23
CA GLY A 740 2.40 -22.08 15.54
C GLY A 740 1.94 -20.93 16.45
N SER A 741 1.59 -21.21 17.71
CA SER A 741 1.24 -20.18 18.68
C SER A 741 2.48 -19.41 19.17
N ALA A 742 3.58 -20.12 19.40
CA ALA A 742 4.86 -19.52 19.80
C ALA A 742 5.39 -18.56 18.72
N GLU A 743 5.28 -18.94 17.44
CA GLU A 743 5.63 -18.06 16.31
C GLU A 743 4.78 -16.78 16.29
N VAL A 744 3.45 -16.90 16.39
CA VAL A 744 2.55 -15.73 16.39
C VAL A 744 2.83 -14.82 17.58
N TYR A 745 2.99 -15.39 18.77
CA TYR A 745 3.35 -14.63 19.97
C TYR A 745 4.69 -13.91 19.78
N HIS A 746 5.70 -14.60 19.24
CA HIS A 746 7.00 -14.00 18.95
C HIS A 746 6.89 -12.82 17.97
N PHE A 747 6.11 -12.94 16.88
CA PHE A 747 5.91 -11.84 15.93
C PHE A 747 5.19 -10.63 16.55
N MET A 748 4.21 -10.88 17.43
CA MET A 748 3.55 -9.81 18.19
C MET A 748 4.55 -9.04 19.09
N GLN A 749 5.55 -9.73 19.64
CA GLN A 749 6.61 -9.10 20.46
C GLN A 749 7.69 -8.40 19.60
N ASP A 750 8.13 -9.02 18.50
CA ASP A 750 9.17 -8.49 17.62
C ASP A 750 8.80 -7.14 16.99
N TYR A 751 7.51 -6.89 16.74
CA TYR A 751 7.01 -5.58 16.32
C TYR A 751 7.44 -4.45 17.28
N HIS A 752 7.34 -4.68 18.60
CA HIS A 752 7.70 -3.69 19.61
C HIS A 752 9.21 -3.47 19.67
N VAL A 753 10.00 -4.52 19.46
CA VAL A 753 11.47 -4.43 19.33
C VAL A 753 11.83 -3.55 18.14
N GLY A 754 11.24 -3.81 16.97
CA GLY A 754 11.40 -2.99 15.77
C GLY A 754 11.03 -1.52 16.02
N ARG A 755 9.87 -1.27 16.64
CA ARG A 755 9.40 0.08 16.99
C ARG A 755 10.39 0.83 17.89
N LYS A 756 10.95 0.17 18.91
CA LYS A 756 11.95 0.80 19.80
C LYS A 756 13.26 1.10 19.09
N LYS A 757 13.71 0.20 18.20
CA LYS A 757 14.90 0.44 17.36
C LYS A 757 14.67 1.63 16.42
N ALA A 758 13.49 1.74 15.83
CA ALA A 758 13.10 2.89 15.01
C ALA A 758 13.19 4.20 15.79
N ALA A 759 12.59 4.25 16.98
CA ALA A 759 12.65 5.44 17.83
C ALA A 759 14.09 5.88 18.17
N LYS A 760 14.99 4.92 18.46
CA LYS A 760 16.41 5.21 18.76
C LYS A 760 17.20 5.70 17.53
N THR A 761 16.95 5.11 16.37
CA THR A 761 17.64 5.48 15.11
C THR A 761 17.24 6.88 14.65
N ARG A 762 15.99 7.29 14.92
CA ARG A 762 15.51 8.65 14.68
C ARG A 762 16.24 9.69 15.53
N THR A 763 16.35 9.46 16.84
CA THR A 763 17.07 10.37 17.74
C THR A 763 18.54 10.55 17.35
N SER A 764 19.21 9.50 16.86
CA SER A 764 20.59 9.63 16.37
C SER A 764 20.69 10.33 15.01
N ARG A 765 19.73 10.12 14.10
CA ARG A 765 19.70 10.79 12.78
C ARG A 765 19.38 12.28 12.88
N GLU A 766 18.54 12.70 13.82
CA GLU A 766 18.30 14.13 14.10
C GLU A 766 19.55 14.83 14.65
N GLU A 767 20.41 14.11 15.39
CA GLU A 767 21.71 14.60 15.84
C GLU A 767 22.77 14.60 14.72
N GLU A 768 22.75 13.61 13.81
CA GLU A 768 23.69 13.46 12.68
C GLU A 768 23.34 14.30 11.44
N GLN A 769 22.07 14.71 11.25
CA GLN A 769 21.66 15.65 10.20
C GLN A 769 22.32 17.03 10.36
N ASN A 770 22.89 17.33 11.54
CA ASN A 770 23.74 18.51 11.74
C ASN A 770 25.21 18.30 11.33
N ILE A 771 25.66 17.08 11.00
CA ILE A 771 27.11 16.78 10.88
C ILE A 771 27.55 16.01 9.62
N GLN A 772 26.80 15.13 8.94
CA GLN A 772 27.38 14.39 7.78
C GLN A 772 26.49 14.11 6.56
N MET A 773 27.06 14.41 5.38
CA MET A 773 26.56 14.27 4.02
C MET A 773 26.93 12.93 3.33
N GLU A 774 27.52 11.95 4.02
CA GLU A 774 28.26 10.87 3.32
C GLU A 774 27.62 9.47 3.29
N ASN A 775 26.48 9.17 3.93
CA ASN A 775 26.01 7.77 3.98
C ASN A 775 24.50 7.53 3.86
N ASP A 776 23.68 8.55 3.54
CA ASP A 776 22.22 8.36 3.53
C ASP A 776 21.68 8.12 2.10
N ASP A 777 20.89 7.05 1.96
CA ASP A 777 20.58 6.39 0.69
C ASP A 777 19.43 7.00 -0.12
N GLY A 778 18.92 8.16 0.31
CA GLY A 778 17.87 8.88 -0.39
C GLY A 778 16.56 8.14 -0.58
N ARG A 779 16.34 7.04 0.13
CA ARG A 779 15.13 6.23 0.02
C ARG A 779 14.18 6.57 1.16
N THR A 780 13.28 7.51 0.86
CA THR A 780 12.08 7.92 1.59
C THR A 780 11.93 7.30 2.98
N GLU A 781 12.49 7.91 4.01
CA GLU A 781 11.94 7.79 5.36
C GLU A 781 10.65 8.63 5.43
N PRO A 782 9.58 8.14 6.08
CA PRO A 782 8.42 8.97 6.34
C PRO A 782 8.74 10.08 7.37
N ASP A 783 9.27 11.24 6.95
CA ASP A 783 9.39 12.46 7.80
C ASP A 783 8.02 13.07 8.23
N ASP A 784 6.99 12.25 8.40
CA ASP A 784 5.68 12.63 8.90
C ASP A 784 5.33 11.80 10.16
N PHE A 785 6.30 11.36 10.97
CA PHE A 785 6.07 10.53 12.16
C PHE A 785 5.71 11.27 13.43
N ASP A 786 5.79 12.59 13.41
CA ASP A 786 5.55 13.37 14.61
C ASP A 786 4.06 13.55 14.85
N ASP A 787 3.71 13.55 16.12
CA ASP A 787 2.38 13.64 16.70
C ASP A 787 1.63 12.31 16.75
N ILE A 788 2.11 11.38 17.60
CA ILE A 788 1.23 10.68 18.56
C ILE A 788 2.05 10.38 19.83
N ASP A 789 1.91 11.24 20.84
CA ASP A 789 2.19 10.85 22.22
C ASP A 789 1.15 9.77 22.60
N PHE A 790 1.65 8.60 23.00
CA PHE A 790 0.82 7.51 23.53
C PHE A 790 0.82 7.61 25.06
N GLU A 791 -0.11 8.36 25.63
CA GLU A 791 -0.65 8.08 26.98
C GLU A 791 -2.00 7.37 26.90
#